data_AF-A0A2D9WS85-F1
#
_entry.id   AF-A0A2D9WS85-F1
#
_cell.length_a   1.000
_cell.length_b   1.000
_cell.length_c   1.000
_cell.angle_alpha   90.00
_cell.angle_beta   90.00
_cell.angle_gamma   90.00
#
_symmetry.space_group_name_H-M   'P 1'
#
loop_
_entity.id
_entity.type
_entity.pdbx_description
1 polymer ?
#
loop_
_entity_poly.entity_id
_entity_poly.type
_entity_poly.pdbx_seq_one_letter_code
_entity_poly.pdbx_strand_id
1 'polypeptide(L)'
;MRKINYSSANTIFGVIVSIFSFVVFSLTVEPTASYWDCAEYISTSAKLQVGHPPGAPLFQMLGAIFSTFALESDQIAFAVNMMSVSSSALTILFLFWSISHLVKQIVSKNQNISLTESFKIFGSSSLGALTFTFTDSFWYNAVEAEVYAMASLILSLLFWLGLKWTEDLDKPRGDKWLILISFVIGLSFGVHFMGLLAIPAVGLLYYFKKYDFNLKSFLLANVISISILLFIFKLLLPTTLSIFGYVEVFFVNEIGLPFNYGTIFSAILLILTVYYLLNKSFKKNNYMLNTITLCITFIFIGFSSWLMIPIRSNANTVINENAPSDARSLLAYYNLEQYPDTYLFRGPMYSDIYSGQDEDEPYKDDKPKYERDYKKNKYVIVNDWKKGKLNNNKKHIGFFPRMWSSENAVNYLDFTGFLDFSIKNEFKGQDQLIELVNQFKSSVDSNDITSEEYHQFLSTYGSYLDIDKPSLIANLKYFLLFQVNKMYVRYFLWNFAGRQNDIQWRGGTENGNWLSGVDFIDEYRLGPQKNLPTDFSENKARNTYYFIPLILGLIGLMLLYKKDVKNFWPLFVLFLFTGLALKFYLNERIYEPRERDYALVGSFYTFCIFIGYSFLSIFNFIEKKFGSYTSLVITSILCLSCPLILATNNWDDHDRSNRYTAQSLAKAYLDSIDEDKQAIIYTIGDNDTFALWYAQEIENYRTDVRTINTSLLATDWYMDQMKRKAYKSDPVLSNLEHSQYAYGNRDYIKFE
;
A
#
# COMPACT_ATOMS: atom_id res chain seq x y z
N MET A 1 25.56 -0.55 -43.77
CA MET A 1 25.50 -0.49 -42.29
C MET A 1 24.63 -1.63 -41.79
N ARG A 2 25.09 -2.37 -40.77
CA ARG A 2 24.37 -3.52 -40.18
C ARG A 2 23.07 -3.01 -39.54
N LYS A 3 21.91 -3.44 -40.04
CA LYS A 3 20.60 -3.10 -39.48
C LYS A 3 20.28 -4.04 -38.32
N ILE A 4 19.80 -3.50 -37.21
CA ILE A 4 19.43 -4.26 -36.01
C ILE A 4 17.91 -4.43 -36.01
N ASN A 5 17.43 -5.65 -35.78
CA ASN A 5 16.00 -5.90 -35.57
C ASN A 5 15.60 -5.43 -34.17
N TYR A 6 14.73 -4.42 -34.10
CA TYR A 6 14.28 -3.83 -32.84
C TYR A 6 13.64 -4.87 -31.91
N SER A 7 12.73 -5.71 -32.43
CA SER A 7 11.99 -6.66 -31.59
C SER A 7 12.94 -7.66 -30.91
N SER A 8 13.87 -8.23 -31.66
CA SER A 8 14.85 -9.17 -31.11
C SER A 8 15.78 -8.49 -30.11
N ALA A 9 16.32 -7.32 -30.44
CA ALA A 9 17.21 -6.59 -29.56
C ALA A 9 16.50 -6.12 -28.27
N ASN A 10 15.27 -5.62 -28.38
CA ASN A 10 14.46 -5.19 -27.24
C ASN A 10 14.21 -6.32 -26.24
N THR A 11 13.92 -7.53 -26.73
CA THR A 11 13.79 -8.70 -25.86
C THR A 11 15.11 -9.04 -25.18
N ILE A 12 16.21 -9.11 -25.93
CA ILE A 12 17.53 -9.48 -25.40
C ILE A 12 18.00 -8.48 -24.34
N PHE A 13 18.01 -7.19 -24.64
CA PHE A 13 18.47 -6.17 -23.69
C PHE A 13 17.59 -6.09 -22.44
N GLY A 14 16.26 -6.18 -22.61
CA GLY A 14 15.35 -6.20 -21.46
C GLY A 14 15.62 -7.38 -20.53
N VAL A 15 15.82 -8.59 -21.09
CA VAL A 15 16.15 -9.80 -20.32
C VAL A 15 17.50 -9.66 -19.63
N ILE A 16 18.52 -9.11 -20.30
CA ILE A 16 19.84 -8.88 -19.68
C ILE A 16 19.74 -7.95 -18.47
N VAL A 17 19.04 -6.82 -18.61
CA VAL A 17 18.86 -5.85 -17.50
C VAL A 17 18.05 -6.46 -16.35
N SER A 18 17.05 -7.29 -16.66
CA SER A 18 16.27 -8.03 -15.68
C SER A 18 17.10 -9.07 -14.93
N ILE A 19 17.92 -9.87 -15.64
CA ILE A 19 18.84 -10.85 -15.03
C ILE A 19 19.87 -10.14 -14.15
N PHE A 20 20.43 -9.01 -14.61
CA PHE A 20 21.34 -8.22 -13.79
C PHE A 20 20.67 -7.77 -12.48
N SER A 21 19.44 -7.26 -12.56
CA SER A 21 18.69 -6.84 -11.36
C SER A 21 18.33 -8.02 -10.46
N PHE A 22 17.97 -9.17 -11.04
CA PHE A 22 17.75 -10.42 -10.29
C PHE A 22 18.99 -10.80 -9.50
N VAL A 23 20.18 -10.81 -10.12
CA VAL A 23 21.44 -11.13 -9.44
C VAL A 23 21.71 -10.14 -8.31
N VAL A 24 21.55 -8.83 -8.53
CA VAL A 24 21.72 -7.82 -7.48
C VAL A 24 20.81 -8.11 -6.29
N PHE A 25 19.51 -8.28 -6.53
CA PHE A 25 18.54 -8.51 -5.45
C PHE A 25 18.77 -9.85 -4.75
N SER A 26 19.17 -10.91 -5.47
CA SER A 26 19.53 -12.20 -4.88
C SER A 26 20.78 -12.13 -4.00
N LEU A 27 21.74 -11.25 -4.32
CA LEU A 27 22.94 -11.06 -3.50
C LEU A 27 22.63 -10.35 -2.18
N THR A 28 21.56 -9.55 -2.13
CA THR A 28 21.20 -8.72 -0.97
C THR A 28 19.93 -9.19 -0.25
N VAL A 29 19.28 -10.26 -0.70
CA VAL A 29 18.02 -10.76 -0.13
C VAL A 29 18.21 -11.28 1.29
N GLU A 30 17.22 -11.06 2.15
CA GLU A 30 17.26 -11.54 3.53
C GLU A 30 17.21 -13.09 3.57
N PRO A 31 18.07 -13.77 4.35
CA PRO A 31 18.12 -15.24 4.38
C PRO A 31 16.94 -15.86 5.15
N THR A 32 16.33 -15.10 6.07
CA THR A 32 15.25 -15.57 6.95
C THR A 32 14.06 -14.61 6.94
N ALA A 33 13.12 -14.78 7.87
CA ALA A 33 12.04 -13.82 8.06
C ALA A 33 12.56 -12.48 8.60
N SER A 34 12.02 -11.39 8.07
CA SER A 34 12.23 -10.02 8.58
C SER A 34 11.16 -9.65 9.61
N TYR A 35 11.34 -8.51 10.28
CA TYR A 35 10.32 -7.91 11.14
C TYR A 35 9.07 -7.47 10.35
N TRP A 36 8.02 -7.07 11.06
CA TRP A 36 6.71 -6.72 10.51
C TRP A 36 6.06 -7.90 9.77
N ASP A 37 5.22 -7.58 8.78
CA ASP A 37 4.34 -8.49 8.07
C ASP A 37 5.10 -9.59 7.30
N CYS A 38 6.39 -9.44 7.04
CA CYS A 38 7.20 -10.43 6.29
C CYS A 38 7.13 -11.83 6.93
N ALA A 39 7.30 -11.91 8.26
CA ALA A 39 7.30 -13.19 8.97
C ALA A 39 5.91 -13.87 8.91
N GLU A 40 4.84 -13.09 8.98
CA GLU A 40 3.47 -13.57 8.84
C GLU A 40 3.18 -14.00 7.40
N TYR A 41 3.57 -13.19 6.41
CA TYR A 41 3.41 -13.52 4.99
C TYR A 41 4.15 -14.80 4.61
N ILE A 42 5.37 -15.02 5.11
CA ILE A 42 6.09 -16.28 4.90
C ILE A 42 5.33 -17.45 5.55
N SER A 43 4.92 -17.30 6.80
CA SER A 43 4.20 -18.32 7.59
C SER A 43 2.87 -18.72 6.97
N THR A 44 2.10 -17.72 6.52
CA THR A 44 0.80 -17.91 5.90
C THR A 44 0.93 -18.37 4.45
N SER A 45 1.96 -17.98 3.71
CA SER A 45 2.20 -18.46 2.34
C SER A 45 2.56 -19.95 2.33
N ALA A 46 3.59 -20.36 3.08
CA ALA A 46 4.11 -21.73 3.02
C ALA A 46 3.07 -22.80 3.40
N LYS A 47 2.12 -22.45 4.28
CA LYS A 47 1.06 -23.34 4.75
C LYS A 47 -0.34 -22.97 4.25
N LEU A 48 -0.46 -21.99 3.35
CA LEU A 48 -1.72 -21.42 2.86
C LEU A 48 -2.68 -21.10 4.02
N GLN A 49 -2.23 -20.31 4.99
CA GLN A 49 -3.02 -19.86 6.13
C GLN A 49 -3.68 -18.50 5.83
N VAL A 50 -4.52 -18.00 6.73
CA VAL A 50 -5.22 -16.72 6.52
C VAL A 50 -4.51 -15.64 7.34
N GLY A 51 -3.79 -14.77 6.65
CA GLY A 51 -3.09 -13.63 7.27
C GLY A 51 -4.01 -12.43 7.49
N HIS A 52 -3.44 -11.31 7.91
CA HIS A 52 -4.19 -10.10 8.21
C HIS A 52 -4.96 -9.54 6.99
N PRO A 53 -6.15 -8.93 7.17
CA PRO A 53 -6.93 -8.37 6.08
C PRO A 53 -6.19 -7.28 5.28
N PRO A 54 -6.27 -7.29 3.93
CA PRO A 54 -7.15 -8.10 3.10
C PRO A 54 -6.53 -9.45 2.61
N GLY A 55 -5.43 -9.93 3.22
CA GLY A 55 -4.92 -11.30 3.10
C GLY A 55 -4.00 -11.62 1.94
N ALA A 56 -4.06 -10.88 0.84
CA ALA A 56 -3.23 -11.09 -0.36
C ALA A 56 -3.14 -12.58 -0.83
N PRO A 57 -4.28 -13.25 -1.13
CA PRO A 57 -4.31 -14.70 -1.35
C PRO A 57 -3.53 -15.17 -2.59
N LEU A 58 -3.44 -14.38 -3.66
CA LEU A 58 -2.61 -14.72 -4.81
C LEU A 58 -1.12 -14.65 -4.46
N PHE A 59 -0.71 -13.65 -3.67
CA PHE A 59 0.64 -13.57 -3.14
C PHE A 59 0.97 -14.82 -2.31
N GLN A 60 0.06 -15.21 -1.41
CA GLN A 60 0.22 -16.42 -0.58
C GLN A 60 0.29 -17.71 -1.41
N MET A 61 -0.57 -17.85 -2.43
CA MET A 61 -0.55 -19.00 -3.34
C MET A 61 0.76 -19.11 -4.12
N LEU A 62 1.30 -17.99 -4.59
CA LEU A 62 2.61 -17.96 -5.25
C LEU A 62 3.75 -18.22 -4.24
N GLY A 63 3.67 -17.67 -3.04
CA GLY A 63 4.62 -17.95 -1.96
C GLY A 63 4.64 -19.42 -1.58
N ALA A 64 3.48 -20.10 -1.57
CA ALA A 64 3.41 -21.55 -1.40
C ALA A 64 4.18 -22.29 -2.51
N ILE A 65 4.06 -21.88 -3.77
CA ILE A 65 4.85 -22.45 -4.87
C ILE A 65 6.34 -22.22 -4.63
N PHE A 66 6.75 -21.00 -4.27
CA PHE A 66 8.15 -20.69 -4.01
C PHE A 66 8.72 -21.51 -2.85
N SER A 67 7.94 -21.72 -1.77
CA SER A 67 8.35 -22.55 -0.64
C SER A 67 8.67 -24.01 -1.04
N THR A 68 8.09 -24.54 -2.12
CA THR A 68 8.41 -25.90 -2.61
C THR A 68 9.81 -26.05 -3.19
N PHE A 69 10.50 -24.94 -3.49
CA PHE A 69 11.90 -24.96 -3.93
C PHE A 69 12.90 -25.07 -2.78
N ALA A 70 12.44 -24.93 -1.52
CA ALA A 70 13.28 -25.13 -0.35
C ALA A 70 13.56 -26.63 -0.14
N LEU A 71 14.82 -26.98 0.15
CA LEU A 71 15.20 -28.37 0.45
C LEU A 71 14.99 -28.71 1.93
N GLU A 72 15.11 -27.72 2.80
CA GLU A 72 14.97 -27.81 4.25
C GLU A 72 14.05 -26.69 4.77
N SER A 73 13.51 -26.85 5.98
CA SER A 73 12.50 -25.93 6.54
C SER A 73 13.06 -24.53 6.81
N ASP A 74 14.34 -24.42 7.17
CA ASP A 74 15.03 -23.15 7.40
C ASP A 74 15.27 -22.35 6.10
N GLN A 75 15.20 -23.01 4.94
CA GLN A 75 15.32 -22.36 3.62
C GLN A 75 13.99 -21.83 3.08
N ILE A 76 12.86 -22.14 3.72
CA ILE A 76 11.53 -21.71 3.26
C ILE A 76 11.42 -20.19 3.21
N ALA A 77 11.92 -19.48 4.22
CA ALA A 77 11.91 -18.02 4.24
C ALA A 77 12.68 -17.44 3.06
N PHE A 78 13.92 -17.89 2.82
CA PHE A 78 14.71 -17.49 1.68
C PHE A 78 13.98 -17.76 0.35
N ALA A 79 13.40 -18.95 0.18
CA ALA A 79 12.66 -19.30 -1.02
C ALA A 79 11.46 -18.37 -1.26
N VAL A 80 10.72 -18.00 -0.21
CA VAL A 80 9.61 -17.03 -0.31
C VAL A 80 10.13 -15.61 -0.55
N ASN A 81 11.22 -15.17 0.08
CA ASN A 81 11.86 -13.87 -0.20
C ASN A 81 12.31 -13.78 -1.68
N MET A 82 12.75 -14.89 -2.28
CA MET A 82 13.10 -14.97 -3.70
C MET A 82 11.90 -14.73 -4.64
N MET A 83 10.66 -14.81 -4.15
CA MET A 83 9.48 -14.36 -4.88
C MET A 83 9.47 -12.84 -5.08
N SER A 84 9.86 -12.07 -4.06
CA SER A 84 10.01 -10.61 -4.17
C SER A 84 11.15 -10.25 -5.11
N VAL A 85 12.30 -10.92 -5.00
CA VAL A 85 13.44 -10.78 -5.92
C VAL A 85 12.99 -10.99 -7.37
N SER A 86 12.27 -12.08 -7.63
CA SER A 86 11.77 -12.43 -8.96
C SER A 86 10.76 -11.40 -9.47
N SER A 87 9.83 -10.97 -8.62
CA SER A 87 8.81 -9.98 -8.96
C SER A 87 9.42 -8.62 -9.29
N SER A 88 10.41 -8.19 -8.51
CA SER A 88 11.15 -6.94 -8.73
C SER A 88 12.00 -7.01 -10.00
N ALA A 89 12.69 -8.12 -10.28
CA ALA A 89 13.43 -8.30 -11.53
C ALA A 89 12.52 -8.24 -12.77
N LEU A 90 11.32 -8.81 -12.70
CA LEU A 90 10.31 -8.70 -13.75
C LEU A 90 9.72 -7.29 -13.86
N THR A 91 9.60 -6.55 -12.75
CA THR A 91 9.23 -5.13 -12.76
C THR A 91 10.23 -4.32 -13.59
N ILE A 92 11.53 -4.57 -13.41
CA ILE A 92 12.60 -3.94 -14.20
C ILE A 92 12.46 -4.28 -15.70
N LEU A 93 12.10 -5.52 -16.02
CA LEU A 93 11.86 -5.95 -17.41
C LEU A 93 10.73 -5.13 -18.08
N PHE A 94 9.58 -5.00 -17.40
CA PHE A 94 8.45 -4.24 -17.93
C PHE A 94 8.70 -2.72 -17.95
N LEU A 95 9.48 -2.20 -17.00
CA LEU A 95 9.96 -0.82 -17.03
C LEU A 95 10.83 -0.59 -18.28
N PHE A 96 11.81 -1.45 -18.51
CA PHE A 96 12.68 -1.38 -19.67
C PHE A 96 11.88 -1.42 -20.97
N TRP A 97 10.96 -2.37 -21.12
CA TRP A 97 10.14 -2.48 -22.34
C TRP A 97 9.18 -1.30 -22.51
N SER A 98 8.64 -0.75 -21.42
CA SER A 98 7.81 0.45 -21.45
C SER A 98 8.60 1.65 -21.97
N ILE A 99 9.79 1.92 -21.40
CA ILE A 99 10.67 3.01 -21.86
C ILE A 99 11.10 2.79 -23.31
N SER A 100 11.51 1.57 -23.67
CA SER A 100 11.94 1.24 -25.03
C SER A 100 10.85 1.48 -26.06
N HIS A 101 9.62 1.04 -25.76
CA HIS A 101 8.45 1.28 -26.59
C HIS A 101 8.21 2.78 -26.79
N LEU A 102 8.18 3.54 -25.69
CA LEU A 102 7.91 4.97 -25.66
C LEU A 102 8.99 5.80 -26.39
N VAL A 103 10.27 5.50 -26.15
CA VAL A 103 11.40 6.18 -26.79
C VAL A 103 11.47 5.84 -28.28
N LYS A 104 11.18 4.58 -28.66
CA LYS A 104 11.12 4.18 -30.08
C LYS A 104 10.14 5.02 -30.87
N GLN A 105 8.98 5.37 -30.32
CA GLN A 105 7.99 6.19 -31.02
C GLN A 105 8.54 7.56 -31.44
N ILE A 106 9.51 8.12 -30.70
CA ILE A 106 10.19 9.38 -31.02
C ILE A 106 11.36 9.15 -31.98
N VAL A 107 12.14 8.08 -31.76
CA VAL A 107 13.41 7.85 -32.47
C VAL A 107 13.19 7.22 -33.86
N SER A 108 12.36 6.17 -33.98
CA SER A 108 12.20 5.43 -35.24
C SER A 108 10.88 4.68 -35.33
N LYS A 109 10.21 4.79 -36.48
CA LYS A 109 9.02 3.97 -36.80
C LYS A 109 9.37 2.60 -37.40
N ASN A 110 10.63 2.41 -37.80
CA ASN A 110 11.08 1.21 -38.50
C ASN A 110 11.32 0.04 -37.53
N GLN A 111 11.12 -1.19 -38.00
CA GLN A 111 11.51 -2.40 -37.28
C GLN A 111 13.02 -2.66 -37.36
N ASN A 112 13.64 -2.28 -38.49
CA ASN A 112 15.08 -2.35 -38.67
C ASN A 112 15.67 -0.97 -38.37
N ILE A 113 16.41 -0.88 -37.28
CA ILE A 113 17.01 0.36 -36.76
C ILE A 113 18.54 0.36 -36.99
N SER A 114 19.11 1.55 -37.11
CA SER A 114 20.56 1.78 -37.13
C SER A 114 21.18 1.58 -35.75
N LEU A 115 22.51 1.47 -35.70
CA LEU A 115 23.25 1.36 -34.44
C LEU A 115 23.01 2.56 -33.52
N THR A 116 22.99 3.78 -34.07
CA THR A 116 22.74 5.02 -33.32
C THR A 116 21.33 5.06 -32.76
N GLU A 117 20.30 4.69 -33.54
CA GLU A 117 18.92 4.60 -33.06
C GLU A 117 18.78 3.54 -31.96
N SER A 118 19.40 2.37 -32.14
CA SER A 118 19.46 1.29 -31.15
C SER A 118 20.04 1.78 -29.83
N PHE A 119 21.14 2.55 -29.88
CA PHE A 119 21.76 3.11 -28.69
C PHE A 119 20.87 4.13 -27.99
N LYS A 120 20.22 5.03 -28.75
CA LYS A 120 19.26 5.99 -28.19
C LYS A 120 18.13 5.28 -27.44
N ILE A 121 17.56 4.23 -28.03
CA ILE A 121 16.42 3.49 -27.46
C ILE A 121 16.84 2.67 -26.25
N PHE A 122 17.82 1.78 -26.40
CA PHE A 122 18.21 0.85 -25.32
C PHE A 122 19.05 1.52 -24.24
N GLY A 123 19.81 2.58 -24.56
CA GLY A 123 20.49 3.41 -23.57
C GLY A 123 19.51 4.16 -22.66
N SER A 124 18.47 4.77 -23.23
CA SER A 124 17.37 5.39 -22.47
C SER A 124 16.65 4.38 -21.58
N SER A 125 16.36 3.20 -22.12
CA SER A 125 15.66 2.13 -21.41
C SER A 125 16.49 1.55 -20.27
N SER A 126 17.78 1.31 -20.51
CA SER A 126 18.71 0.82 -19.48
C SER A 126 18.91 1.86 -18.37
N LEU A 127 19.05 3.15 -18.72
CA LEU A 127 19.22 4.20 -17.73
C LEU A 127 18.05 4.25 -16.74
N GLY A 128 16.80 4.32 -17.23
CA GLY A 128 15.63 4.38 -16.35
C GLY A 128 15.45 3.09 -15.55
N ALA A 129 15.62 1.93 -16.19
CA ALA A 129 15.47 0.63 -15.56
C ALA A 129 16.52 0.40 -14.44
N LEU A 130 17.81 0.60 -14.72
CA LEU A 130 18.89 0.42 -13.75
C LEU A 130 18.85 1.48 -12.65
N THR A 131 18.42 2.70 -12.95
CA THR A 131 18.22 3.72 -11.90
C THR A 131 17.18 3.22 -10.90
N PHE A 132 16.04 2.72 -11.38
CA PHE A 132 14.98 2.21 -10.52
C PHE A 132 15.43 1.01 -9.68
N THR A 133 16.24 0.09 -10.26
CA THR A 133 16.84 -1.05 -9.54
C THR A 133 17.50 -0.63 -8.23
N PHE A 134 18.16 0.53 -8.19
CA PHE A 134 18.94 0.99 -7.04
C PHE A 134 18.27 2.13 -6.25
N THR A 135 17.00 2.46 -6.52
CA THR A 135 16.27 3.43 -5.69
C THR A 135 15.96 2.83 -4.31
N ASP A 136 16.18 3.62 -3.25
CA ASP A 136 16.06 3.23 -1.83
C ASP A 136 14.76 2.44 -1.55
N SER A 137 13.59 3.07 -1.73
CA SER A 137 12.33 2.41 -1.40
C SER A 137 12.03 1.18 -2.27
N PHE A 138 12.48 1.12 -3.54
CA PHE A 138 12.23 -0.05 -4.37
C PHE A 138 13.13 -1.23 -4.01
N TRP A 139 14.43 -0.97 -3.81
CA TRP A 139 15.39 -2.01 -3.45
C TRP A 139 15.03 -2.63 -2.10
N TYR A 140 14.61 -1.82 -1.13
CA TYR A 140 14.21 -2.32 0.19
C TYR A 140 13.07 -3.36 0.11
N ASN A 141 12.08 -3.12 -0.75
CA ASN A 141 10.98 -4.06 -0.99
C ASN A 141 11.38 -5.27 -1.85
N ALA A 142 12.46 -5.17 -2.63
CA ALA A 142 12.90 -6.25 -3.52
C ALA A 142 13.58 -7.42 -2.77
N VAL A 143 13.97 -7.20 -1.51
CA VAL A 143 14.83 -8.11 -0.72
C VAL A 143 14.13 -8.75 0.49
N GLU A 144 12.81 -8.53 0.65
CA GLU A 144 11.99 -9.11 1.72
C GLU A 144 10.64 -9.61 1.17
N ALA A 145 10.05 -10.64 1.78
CA ALA A 145 8.76 -11.24 1.37
C ALA A 145 7.58 -10.34 1.73
N GLU A 146 7.39 -9.29 0.93
CA GLU A 146 6.28 -8.37 1.08
C GLU A 146 5.53 -8.09 -0.25
N VAL A 147 4.24 -7.76 -0.14
CA VAL A 147 3.31 -7.61 -1.28
C VAL A 147 3.71 -6.52 -2.28
N TYR A 148 4.50 -5.53 -1.87
CA TYR A 148 4.83 -4.36 -2.69
C TYR A 148 5.74 -4.69 -3.90
N ALA A 149 6.59 -5.71 -3.80
CA ALA A 149 7.39 -6.17 -4.94
C ALA A 149 6.49 -6.71 -6.06
N MET A 150 5.51 -7.56 -5.71
CA MET A 150 4.55 -8.11 -6.65
C MET A 150 3.51 -7.06 -7.11
N ALA A 151 3.16 -6.11 -6.23
CA ALA A 151 2.32 -4.97 -6.59
C ALA A 151 2.98 -4.10 -7.69
N SER A 152 4.28 -3.87 -7.57
CA SER A 152 5.08 -3.15 -8.58
C SER A 152 5.17 -3.91 -9.89
N LEU A 153 5.25 -5.25 -9.85
CA LEU A 153 5.18 -6.09 -11.04
C LEU A 153 3.83 -5.93 -11.75
N ILE A 154 2.72 -6.00 -11.01
CA ILE A 154 1.38 -5.85 -11.59
C ILE A 154 1.21 -4.44 -12.17
N LEU A 155 1.66 -3.39 -11.47
CA LEU A 155 1.60 -2.01 -11.95
C LEU A 155 2.38 -1.83 -13.27
N SER A 156 3.63 -2.31 -13.32
CA SER A 156 4.50 -2.20 -14.49
C SER A 156 3.98 -3.02 -15.68
N LEU A 157 3.47 -4.22 -15.41
CA LEU A 157 2.80 -5.07 -16.40
C LEU A 157 1.55 -4.39 -16.95
N LEU A 158 0.66 -3.84 -16.11
CA LEU A 158 -0.56 -3.16 -16.56
C LEU A 158 -0.25 -1.96 -17.44
N PHE A 159 0.73 -1.14 -17.06
CA PHE A 159 1.14 -0.01 -17.88
C PHE A 159 1.72 -0.47 -19.23
N TRP A 160 2.60 -1.48 -19.23
CA TRP A 160 3.15 -2.06 -20.45
C TRP A 160 2.07 -2.67 -21.36
N LEU A 161 1.10 -3.39 -20.79
CA LEU A 161 -0.05 -3.94 -21.50
C LEU A 161 -0.91 -2.81 -22.10
N GLY A 162 -1.06 -1.68 -21.42
CA GLY A 162 -1.70 -0.49 -21.95
C GLY A 162 -1.01 0.03 -23.22
N LEU A 163 0.32 0.11 -23.21
CA LEU A 163 1.11 0.47 -24.40
C LEU A 163 0.88 -0.55 -25.53
N LYS A 164 0.92 -1.86 -25.23
CA LYS A 164 0.65 -2.93 -26.21
C LYS A 164 -0.76 -2.84 -26.79
N TRP A 165 -1.77 -2.55 -25.97
CA TRP A 165 -3.15 -2.38 -26.43
C TRP A 165 -3.26 -1.22 -27.42
N THR A 166 -2.66 -0.06 -27.12
CA THR A 166 -2.69 1.10 -28.05
C THR A 166 -1.94 0.88 -29.35
N GLU A 167 -0.92 0.03 -29.37
CA GLU A 167 -0.21 -0.35 -30.59
C GLU A 167 -1.07 -1.23 -31.51
N ASP A 168 -1.84 -2.14 -30.93
CA ASP A 168 -2.66 -3.12 -31.64
C ASP A 168 -4.14 -2.71 -31.77
N LEU A 169 -4.53 -1.52 -31.30
CA LEU A 169 -5.92 -1.08 -31.16
C LEU A 169 -6.74 -1.23 -32.45
N ASP A 170 -6.15 -0.87 -33.59
CA ASP A 170 -6.82 -0.91 -34.89
C ASP A 170 -6.63 -2.26 -35.64
N LYS A 171 -5.95 -3.24 -35.02
CA LYS A 171 -5.75 -4.57 -35.60
C LYS A 171 -6.92 -5.51 -35.25
N PRO A 172 -7.21 -6.53 -36.09
CA PRO A 172 -8.14 -7.58 -35.71
C PRO A 172 -7.72 -8.22 -34.38
N ARG A 173 -8.67 -8.31 -33.43
CA ARG A 173 -8.45 -8.81 -32.06
C ARG A 173 -7.53 -7.93 -31.19
N GLY A 174 -7.39 -6.64 -31.49
CA GLY A 174 -6.64 -5.68 -30.66
C GLY A 174 -7.09 -5.67 -29.20
N ASP A 175 -8.40 -5.78 -28.95
CA ASP A 175 -9.00 -5.78 -27.62
C ASP A 175 -8.70 -7.02 -26.76
N LYS A 176 -7.99 -8.01 -27.30
CA LYS A 176 -7.43 -9.10 -26.47
C LYS A 176 -6.55 -8.56 -25.34
N TRP A 177 -5.86 -7.44 -25.57
CA TRP A 177 -5.03 -6.79 -24.58
C TRP A 177 -5.88 -6.16 -23.47
N LEU A 178 -7.04 -5.59 -23.80
CA LEU A 178 -7.98 -5.06 -22.82
C LEU A 178 -8.56 -6.18 -21.92
N ILE A 179 -8.84 -7.34 -22.50
CA ILE A 179 -9.28 -8.52 -21.73
C ILE A 179 -8.16 -9.00 -20.80
N LEU A 180 -6.90 -9.04 -21.27
CA LEU A 180 -5.75 -9.39 -20.44
C LEU A 180 -5.50 -8.35 -19.33
N ILE A 181 -5.62 -7.06 -19.62
CA ILE A 181 -5.57 -5.98 -18.62
C ILE A 181 -6.63 -6.21 -17.55
N SER A 182 -7.85 -6.56 -17.96
CA SER A 182 -8.96 -6.84 -17.05
C SER A 182 -8.68 -8.06 -16.15
N PHE A 183 -8.06 -9.10 -16.70
CA PHE A 183 -7.61 -10.25 -15.92
C PHE A 183 -6.56 -9.88 -14.87
N VAL A 184 -5.54 -9.13 -15.27
CA VAL A 184 -4.46 -8.68 -14.38
C VAL A 184 -4.97 -7.71 -13.31
N ILE A 185 -5.95 -6.87 -13.63
CA ILE A 185 -6.70 -6.05 -12.65
C ILE A 185 -7.36 -6.95 -11.60
N GLY A 186 -8.02 -8.04 -12.03
CA GLY A 186 -8.60 -9.03 -11.12
C GLY A 186 -7.55 -9.68 -10.22
N LEU A 187 -6.40 -10.07 -10.77
CA LEU A 187 -5.27 -10.64 -10.01
C LEU A 187 -4.71 -9.64 -8.98
N SER A 188 -4.72 -8.33 -9.28
CA SER A 188 -4.24 -7.28 -8.38
C SER A 188 -4.93 -7.32 -7.02
N PHE A 189 -6.22 -7.66 -6.96
CA PHE A 189 -6.93 -7.78 -5.69
C PHE A 189 -6.43 -8.94 -4.83
N GLY A 190 -5.86 -9.98 -5.43
CA GLY A 190 -5.22 -11.08 -4.72
C GLY A 190 -3.81 -10.75 -4.20
N VAL A 191 -3.29 -9.55 -4.48
CA VAL A 191 -1.93 -9.11 -4.05
C VAL A 191 -2.03 -7.78 -3.31
N HIS A 192 -2.27 -6.70 -4.05
CA HIS A 192 -2.38 -5.34 -3.52
C HIS A 192 -3.07 -4.43 -4.55
N PHE A 193 -3.80 -3.41 -4.09
CA PHE A 193 -4.63 -2.56 -4.97
C PHE A 193 -3.85 -1.52 -5.79
N MET A 194 -2.54 -1.39 -5.57
CA MET A 194 -1.67 -0.42 -6.25
C MET A 194 -1.70 -0.54 -7.77
N GLY A 195 -1.83 -1.76 -8.32
CA GLY A 195 -1.91 -1.96 -9.77
C GLY A 195 -3.07 -1.22 -10.44
N LEU A 196 -4.18 -1.03 -9.72
CA LEU A 196 -5.37 -0.32 -10.23
C LEU A 196 -5.08 1.15 -10.56
N LEU A 197 -4.04 1.73 -9.94
CA LEU A 197 -3.65 3.13 -10.17
C LEU A 197 -3.10 3.38 -11.58
N ALA A 198 -2.80 2.32 -12.36
CA ALA A 198 -2.49 2.45 -13.78
C ALA A 198 -3.71 2.72 -14.68
N ILE A 199 -4.93 2.43 -14.22
CA ILE A 199 -6.15 2.53 -15.05
C ILE A 199 -6.34 3.94 -15.64
N PRO A 200 -6.22 5.05 -14.87
CA PRO A 200 -6.30 6.39 -15.42
C PRO A 200 -5.29 6.67 -16.55
N ALA A 201 -4.06 6.20 -16.39
CA ALA A 201 -3.01 6.36 -17.40
C ALA A 201 -3.33 5.55 -18.67
N VAL A 202 -3.78 4.29 -18.53
CA VAL A 202 -4.19 3.45 -19.66
C VAL A 202 -5.39 4.05 -20.42
N GLY A 203 -6.36 4.61 -19.69
CA GLY A 203 -7.48 5.32 -20.30
C GLY A 203 -7.04 6.54 -21.12
N LEU A 204 -6.03 7.28 -20.65
CA LEU A 204 -5.45 8.38 -21.41
C LEU A 204 -4.62 7.93 -22.61
N LEU A 205 -3.88 6.81 -22.50
CA LEU A 205 -3.21 6.19 -23.65
C LEU A 205 -4.22 5.88 -24.77
N TYR A 206 -5.36 5.28 -24.42
CA TYR A 206 -6.46 5.05 -25.36
C TYR A 206 -7.00 6.36 -25.96
N TYR A 207 -7.25 7.38 -25.13
CA TYR A 207 -7.76 8.68 -25.58
C TYR A 207 -6.84 9.31 -26.63
N PHE A 208 -5.55 9.46 -26.34
CA PHE A 208 -4.60 10.10 -27.26
C PHE A 208 -4.31 9.31 -28.51
N LYS A 209 -4.56 7.98 -28.49
CA LYS A 209 -4.49 7.12 -29.66
C LYS A 209 -5.69 7.27 -30.58
N LYS A 210 -6.91 7.42 -30.01
CA LYS A 210 -8.17 7.41 -30.78
C LYS A 210 -8.70 8.78 -31.14
N TYR A 211 -8.43 9.79 -30.31
CA TYR A 211 -8.99 11.13 -30.43
C TYR A 211 -7.88 12.18 -30.53
N ASP A 212 -8.18 13.26 -31.25
CA ASP A 212 -7.38 14.48 -31.20
C ASP A 212 -7.66 15.26 -29.92
N PHE A 213 -6.64 16.00 -29.46
CA PHE A 213 -6.73 16.72 -28.21
C PHE A 213 -7.77 17.85 -28.30
N ASN A 214 -8.71 17.83 -27.36
CA ASN A 214 -9.61 18.93 -27.07
C ASN A 214 -9.85 18.97 -25.56
N LEU A 215 -9.81 20.16 -24.95
CA LEU A 215 -9.89 20.28 -23.49
C LEU A 215 -11.15 19.62 -22.91
N LYS A 216 -12.32 19.75 -23.57
CA LYS A 216 -13.56 19.13 -23.08
C LYS A 216 -13.50 17.60 -23.16
N SER A 217 -13.02 17.05 -24.29
CA SER A 217 -12.92 15.59 -24.44
C SER A 217 -11.81 14.99 -23.57
N PHE A 218 -10.72 15.73 -23.33
CA PHE A 218 -9.64 15.36 -22.42
C PHE A 218 -10.12 15.31 -20.96
N LEU A 219 -10.85 16.34 -20.51
CA LEU A 219 -11.44 16.35 -19.16
C LEU A 219 -12.44 15.20 -19.00
N LEU A 220 -13.28 14.96 -20.02
CA LEU A 220 -14.22 13.83 -20.02
C LEU A 220 -13.49 12.49 -19.97
N ALA A 221 -12.40 12.31 -20.72
CA ALA A 221 -11.59 11.09 -20.69
C ALA A 221 -10.99 10.81 -19.30
N ASN A 222 -10.51 11.85 -18.60
CA ASN A 222 -10.06 11.72 -17.22
C ASN A 222 -11.20 11.30 -16.28
N VAL A 223 -12.35 11.98 -16.36
CA VAL A 223 -13.53 11.64 -15.55
C VAL A 223 -13.98 10.20 -15.79
N ILE A 224 -14.05 9.75 -17.05
CA ILE A 224 -14.39 8.36 -17.39
C ILE A 224 -13.36 7.39 -16.81
N SER A 225 -12.06 7.67 -16.97
CA SER A 225 -11.01 6.74 -16.52
C SER A 225 -10.97 6.61 -14.99
N ILE A 226 -11.17 7.72 -14.28
CA ILE A 226 -11.34 7.74 -12.81
C ILE A 226 -12.63 7.02 -12.41
N SER A 227 -13.70 7.19 -13.17
CA SER A 227 -14.98 6.51 -12.90
C SER A 227 -14.85 5.00 -13.07
N ILE A 228 -14.07 4.52 -14.05
CA ILE A 228 -13.76 3.08 -14.21
C ILE A 228 -12.97 2.56 -13.02
N LEU A 229 -11.92 3.29 -12.59
CA LEU A 229 -11.17 2.95 -11.37
C LEU A 229 -12.09 2.84 -10.16
N LEU A 230 -12.92 3.86 -9.90
CA LEU A 230 -13.85 3.88 -8.77
C LEU A 230 -14.94 2.80 -8.89
N PHE A 231 -15.43 2.53 -10.09
CA PHE A 231 -16.38 1.45 -10.33
C PHE A 231 -15.78 0.10 -9.98
N ILE A 232 -14.57 -0.21 -10.46
CA ILE A 232 -13.91 -1.49 -10.17
C ILE A 232 -13.59 -1.61 -8.67
N PHE A 233 -12.99 -0.56 -8.10
CA PHE A 233 -12.48 -0.58 -6.73
C PHE A 233 -13.59 -0.49 -5.67
N LYS A 234 -14.54 0.44 -5.80
CA LYS A 234 -15.59 0.68 -4.77
C LYS A 234 -16.92 0.00 -5.04
N LEU A 235 -17.24 -0.36 -6.28
CA LEU A 235 -18.57 -0.88 -6.62
C LEU A 235 -18.53 -2.35 -7.00
N LEU A 236 -17.74 -2.74 -8.01
CA LEU A 236 -17.84 -4.06 -8.65
C LEU A 236 -17.64 -5.21 -7.64
N LEU A 237 -16.48 -5.30 -7.00
CA LEU A 237 -16.18 -6.41 -6.09
C LEU A 237 -16.88 -6.28 -4.72
N PRO A 238 -16.87 -5.12 -4.04
CA PRO A 238 -17.58 -4.98 -2.76
C PRO A 238 -19.07 -5.27 -2.88
N THR A 239 -19.74 -4.79 -3.94
CA THR A 239 -21.16 -5.05 -4.15
C THR A 239 -21.41 -6.52 -4.48
N THR A 240 -20.51 -7.16 -5.23
CA THR A 240 -20.64 -8.59 -5.52
C THR A 240 -20.55 -9.42 -4.23
N LEU A 241 -19.54 -9.19 -3.38
CA LEU A 241 -19.42 -9.86 -2.08
C LEU A 241 -20.63 -9.56 -1.17
N SER A 242 -21.12 -8.32 -1.21
CA SER A 242 -22.32 -7.89 -0.50
C SER A 242 -23.56 -8.67 -0.93
N ILE A 243 -23.79 -8.84 -2.25
CA ILE A 243 -24.87 -9.66 -2.79
C ILE A 243 -24.78 -11.09 -2.28
N PHE A 244 -23.59 -11.70 -2.33
CA PHE A 244 -23.37 -13.06 -1.82
C PHE A 244 -23.75 -13.15 -0.33
N GLY A 245 -23.31 -12.20 0.49
CA GLY A 245 -23.64 -12.15 1.92
C GLY A 245 -25.13 -11.94 2.21
N TYR A 246 -25.82 -11.03 1.52
CA TYR A 246 -27.25 -10.78 1.72
C TYR A 246 -28.12 -11.95 1.26
N VAL A 247 -27.82 -12.52 0.09
CA VAL A 247 -28.56 -13.66 -0.44
C VAL A 247 -28.34 -14.90 0.42
N GLU A 248 -27.12 -15.10 0.94
CA GLU A 248 -26.81 -16.15 1.90
C GLU A 248 -27.71 -16.07 3.15
N VAL A 249 -27.80 -14.89 3.78
CA VAL A 249 -28.66 -14.71 4.96
C VAL A 249 -30.14 -14.89 4.60
N PHE A 250 -30.60 -14.38 3.46
CA PHE A 250 -32.00 -14.53 3.03
C PHE A 250 -32.39 -16.01 2.83
N PHE A 251 -31.58 -16.78 2.10
CA PHE A 251 -31.87 -18.19 1.82
C PHE A 251 -31.86 -19.04 3.11
N VAL A 252 -30.97 -18.74 4.05
CA VAL A 252 -30.90 -19.49 5.31
C VAL A 252 -32.00 -19.06 6.28
N ASN A 253 -32.18 -17.76 6.53
CA ASN A 253 -33.06 -17.28 7.59
C ASN A 253 -34.54 -17.24 7.18
N GLU A 254 -34.84 -16.81 5.95
CA GLU A 254 -36.22 -16.61 5.47
C GLU A 254 -36.77 -17.84 4.75
N ILE A 255 -35.95 -18.50 3.91
CA ILE A 255 -36.38 -19.72 3.19
C ILE A 255 -36.19 -20.98 4.05
N GLY A 256 -35.20 -20.99 4.96
CA GLY A 256 -34.92 -22.13 5.83
C GLY A 256 -34.00 -23.19 5.22
N LEU A 257 -33.20 -22.83 4.21
CA LEU A 257 -32.22 -23.75 3.61
C LEU A 257 -30.95 -23.87 4.46
N PRO A 258 -30.14 -24.92 4.27
CA PRO A 258 -28.84 -25.04 4.94
C PRO A 258 -27.86 -23.92 4.57
N PHE A 259 -26.85 -23.71 5.40
CA PHE A 259 -25.76 -22.77 5.14
C PHE A 259 -25.11 -23.01 3.76
N ASN A 260 -24.65 -21.92 3.14
CA ASN A 260 -24.03 -21.80 1.81
C ASN A 260 -24.98 -21.93 0.61
N TYR A 261 -26.26 -22.25 0.78
CA TYR A 261 -27.19 -22.36 -0.36
C TYR A 261 -27.42 -21.03 -1.07
N GLY A 262 -27.48 -19.91 -0.35
CA GLY A 262 -27.61 -18.59 -0.97
C GLY A 262 -26.33 -18.20 -1.72
N THR A 263 -25.16 -18.52 -1.16
CA THR A 263 -23.86 -18.36 -1.82
C THR A 263 -23.78 -19.14 -3.14
N ILE A 264 -24.20 -20.42 -3.15
CA ILE A 264 -24.23 -21.25 -4.37
C ILE A 264 -25.21 -20.67 -5.40
N PHE A 265 -26.40 -20.26 -4.96
CA PHE A 265 -27.39 -19.62 -5.83
C PHE A 265 -26.83 -18.35 -6.48
N SER A 266 -26.17 -17.47 -5.72
CA SER A 266 -25.53 -16.26 -6.24
C SER A 266 -24.46 -16.58 -7.28
N ALA A 267 -23.65 -17.60 -7.07
CA ALA A 267 -22.64 -18.04 -8.05
C ALA A 267 -23.27 -18.54 -9.35
N ILE A 268 -24.32 -19.38 -9.27
CA ILE A 268 -25.05 -19.86 -10.45
C ILE A 268 -25.70 -18.69 -11.19
N LEU A 269 -26.33 -17.76 -10.47
CA LEU A 269 -26.96 -16.58 -11.05
C LEU A 269 -25.94 -15.70 -11.79
N LEU A 270 -24.75 -15.51 -11.22
CA LEU A 270 -23.66 -14.79 -11.86
C LEU A 270 -23.22 -15.48 -13.17
N ILE A 271 -23.01 -16.80 -13.14
CA ILE A 271 -22.62 -17.58 -14.33
C ILE A 271 -23.69 -17.51 -15.42
N LEU A 272 -24.96 -17.68 -15.06
CA LEU A 272 -26.08 -17.60 -16.00
C LEU A 272 -26.23 -16.19 -16.59
N THR A 273 -25.98 -15.15 -15.80
CA THR A 273 -26.00 -13.75 -16.25
C THR A 273 -24.89 -13.50 -17.27
N VAL A 274 -23.65 -13.94 -16.97
CA VAL A 274 -22.53 -13.85 -17.91
C VAL A 274 -22.84 -14.61 -19.21
N TYR A 275 -23.32 -15.85 -19.11
CA TYR A 275 -23.70 -16.66 -20.26
C TYR A 275 -24.78 -15.97 -21.10
N TYR A 276 -25.83 -15.45 -20.47
CA TYR A 276 -26.91 -14.73 -21.14
C TYR A 276 -26.39 -13.49 -21.87
N LEU A 277 -25.54 -12.67 -21.23
CA LEU A 277 -24.98 -11.46 -21.82
C LEU A 277 -24.05 -11.78 -23.01
N LEU A 278 -23.19 -12.78 -22.88
CA LEU A 278 -22.34 -13.24 -23.97
C LEU A 278 -23.16 -13.77 -25.14
N ASN A 279 -24.13 -14.65 -24.91
CA ASN A 279 -25.01 -15.18 -25.94
C ASN A 279 -25.83 -14.08 -26.64
N LYS A 280 -26.38 -13.14 -25.87
CA LYS A 280 -27.13 -11.98 -26.41
C LYS A 280 -26.23 -11.07 -27.23
N SER A 281 -25.01 -10.81 -26.79
CA SER A 281 -24.04 -9.99 -27.51
C SER A 281 -23.65 -10.63 -28.85
N PHE A 282 -23.47 -11.96 -28.87
CA PHE A 282 -23.17 -12.74 -30.07
C PHE A 282 -24.34 -12.72 -31.05
N LYS A 283 -25.55 -13.08 -30.60
CA LYS A 283 -26.76 -13.09 -31.44
C LYS A 283 -27.10 -11.73 -32.06
N LYS A 284 -26.77 -10.62 -31.37
CA LYS A 284 -27.01 -9.25 -31.84
C LYS A 284 -25.81 -8.61 -32.54
N ASN A 285 -24.69 -9.33 -32.73
CA ASN A 285 -23.43 -8.78 -33.23
C ASN A 285 -22.97 -7.49 -32.50
N ASN A 286 -23.23 -7.39 -31.18
CA ASN A 286 -22.84 -6.23 -30.39
C ASN A 286 -21.45 -6.45 -29.76
N TYR A 287 -20.42 -6.02 -30.48
CA TYR A 287 -19.02 -6.17 -30.07
C TYR A 287 -18.68 -5.45 -28.76
N MET A 288 -19.27 -4.28 -28.51
CA MET A 288 -19.04 -3.51 -27.30
C MET A 288 -19.58 -4.24 -26.06
N LEU A 289 -20.82 -4.72 -26.12
CA LEU A 289 -21.41 -5.51 -25.03
C LEU A 289 -20.61 -6.78 -24.78
N ASN A 290 -20.17 -7.46 -25.84
CA ASN A 290 -19.34 -8.66 -25.72
C ASN A 290 -18.03 -8.37 -24.98
N THR A 291 -17.30 -7.34 -25.41
CA THR A 291 -16.01 -6.96 -24.83
C THR A 291 -16.14 -6.52 -23.38
N ILE A 292 -17.14 -5.69 -23.04
CA ILE A 292 -17.41 -5.27 -21.65
C ILE A 292 -17.72 -6.49 -20.78
N THR A 293 -18.57 -7.40 -21.27
CA THR A 293 -18.91 -8.63 -20.53
C THR A 293 -17.65 -9.48 -20.30
N LEU A 294 -16.80 -9.64 -21.32
CA LEU A 294 -15.53 -10.37 -21.18
C LEU A 294 -14.58 -9.67 -20.18
N CYS A 295 -14.46 -8.35 -20.22
CA CYS A 295 -13.62 -7.62 -19.27
C CYS A 295 -14.07 -7.88 -17.82
N ILE A 296 -15.36 -7.73 -17.54
CA ILE A 296 -15.94 -8.00 -16.21
C ILE A 296 -15.71 -9.46 -15.81
N THR A 297 -15.96 -10.41 -16.72
CA THR A 297 -15.72 -11.84 -16.47
C THR A 297 -14.25 -12.12 -16.13
N PHE A 298 -13.31 -11.56 -16.87
CA PHE A 298 -11.88 -11.77 -16.61
C PHE A 298 -11.40 -11.08 -15.33
N ILE A 299 -12.01 -9.96 -14.91
CA ILE A 299 -11.79 -9.40 -13.56
C ILE A 299 -12.21 -10.44 -12.50
N PHE A 300 -13.39 -11.05 -12.63
CA PHE A 300 -13.83 -12.09 -11.70
C PHE A 300 -12.96 -13.35 -11.73
N ILE A 301 -12.47 -13.76 -12.90
CA ILE A 301 -11.52 -14.88 -13.01
C ILE A 301 -10.22 -14.54 -12.27
N GLY A 302 -9.67 -13.33 -12.44
CA GLY A 302 -8.48 -12.92 -11.67
C GLY A 302 -8.74 -12.82 -10.17
N PHE A 303 -9.91 -12.29 -9.79
CA PHE A 303 -10.34 -12.17 -8.39
C PHE A 303 -10.60 -13.52 -7.72
N SER A 304 -10.81 -14.61 -8.49
CA SER A 304 -11.12 -15.94 -7.94
C SER A 304 -10.06 -16.51 -6.99
N SER A 305 -8.83 -15.99 -6.99
CA SER A 305 -7.82 -16.28 -5.97
C SER A 305 -8.32 -16.04 -4.54
N TRP A 306 -9.26 -15.10 -4.34
CA TRP A 306 -9.90 -14.83 -3.06
C TRP A 306 -10.72 -16.00 -2.49
N LEU A 307 -11.08 -17.00 -3.30
CA LEU A 307 -11.74 -18.21 -2.80
C LEU A 307 -10.83 -19.03 -1.88
N MET A 308 -9.51 -18.83 -1.95
CA MET A 308 -8.55 -19.47 -1.04
C MET A 308 -8.87 -19.13 0.43
N ILE A 309 -9.17 -17.87 0.72
CA ILE A 309 -9.40 -17.36 2.08
C ILE A 309 -10.51 -18.14 2.81
N PRO A 310 -11.77 -18.18 2.32
CA PRO A 310 -12.82 -18.90 3.02
C PRO A 310 -12.58 -20.41 3.05
N ILE A 311 -11.95 -20.99 2.03
CA ILE A 311 -11.61 -22.42 2.02
C ILE A 311 -10.63 -22.74 3.17
N ARG A 312 -9.58 -21.93 3.33
CA ARG A 312 -8.55 -22.14 4.35
C ARG A 312 -8.98 -21.72 5.75
N SER A 313 -9.86 -20.72 5.86
CA SER A 313 -10.51 -20.38 7.12
C SER A 313 -11.40 -21.53 7.62
N ASN A 314 -12.17 -22.20 6.75
CA ASN A 314 -12.99 -23.37 7.15
C ASN A 314 -12.14 -24.59 7.55
N ALA A 315 -10.88 -24.67 7.09
CA ALA A 315 -9.94 -25.69 7.52
C ALA A 315 -9.36 -25.43 8.92
N ASN A 316 -9.73 -24.31 9.58
CA ASN A 316 -9.31 -23.97 10.94
C ASN A 316 -7.78 -23.97 11.09
N THR A 317 -7.09 -23.33 10.14
CA THR A 317 -5.63 -23.14 10.14
C THR A 317 -5.13 -22.49 11.44
N VAL A 318 -3.84 -22.65 11.74
CA VAL A 318 -3.26 -22.19 13.01
C VAL A 318 -3.23 -20.68 13.06
N ILE A 319 -2.80 -20.02 11.99
CA ILE A 319 -2.98 -18.59 11.75
C ILE A 319 -4.26 -18.42 10.91
N ASN A 320 -5.32 -17.91 11.53
CA ASN A 320 -6.60 -17.70 10.84
C ASN A 320 -7.21 -16.35 11.20
N GLU A 321 -6.55 -15.27 10.78
CA GLU A 321 -6.95 -13.92 11.17
C GLU A 321 -8.37 -13.58 10.72
N ASN A 322 -9.19 -13.07 11.65
CA ASN A 322 -10.61 -12.74 11.47
C ASN A 322 -11.54 -13.90 11.06
N ALA A 323 -11.02 -15.12 10.91
CA ALA A 323 -11.77 -16.33 10.56
C ALA A 323 -12.87 -16.14 9.49
N PRO A 324 -12.57 -15.62 8.29
CA PRO A 324 -13.52 -15.36 7.21
C PRO A 324 -14.08 -16.64 6.54
N SER A 325 -14.86 -17.42 7.27
CA SER A 325 -15.34 -18.77 6.89
C SER A 325 -16.62 -18.79 6.02
N ASP A 326 -17.22 -17.64 5.74
CA ASP A 326 -18.47 -17.55 4.99
C ASP A 326 -18.61 -16.23 4.21
N ALA A 327 -19.66 -16.10 3.40
CA ALA A 327 -19.84 -14.93 2.55
C ALA A 327 -19.97 -13.60 3.32
N ARG A 328 -20.49 -13.60 4.56
CA ARG A 328 -20.58 -12.41 5.42
C ARG A 328 -19.25 -12.07 6.06
N SER A 329 -18.60 -13.04 6.67
CA SER A 329 -17.30 -12.82 7.30
C SER A 329 -16.22 -12.47 6.27
N LEU A 330 -16.27 -13.05 5.05
CA LEU A 330 -15.41 -12.67 3.93
C LEU A 330 -15.64 -11.22 3.45
N LEU A 331 -16.89 -10.75 3.43
CA LEU A 331 -17.19 -9.35 3.11
C LEU A 331 -16.64 -8.41 4.18
N ALA A 332 -16.78 -8.75 5.46
CA ALA A 332 -16.25 -7.96 6.56
C ALA A 332 -14.71 -7.90 6.52
N TYR A 333 -14.08 -9.03 6.19
CA TYR A 333 -12.64 -9.14 5.96
C TYR A 333 -12.18 -8.26 4.78
N TYR A 334 -12.86 -8.35 3.64
CA TYR A 334 -12.57 -7.51 2.47
C TYR A 334 -12.72 -6.00 2.77
N ASN A 335 -13.77 -5.63 3.52
CA ASN A 335 -14.07 -4.25 3.86
C ASN A 335 -13.23 -3.70 5.01
N LEU A 336 -12.31 -4.49 5.58
CA LEU A 336 -11.42 -4.05 6.65
C LEU A 336 -12.21 -3.58 7.90
N GLU A 337 -13.35 -4.21 8.21
CA GLU A 337 -14.28 -3.71 9.25
C GLU A 337 -13.74 -3.75 10.67
N GLN A 338 -12.61 -4.43 10.90
CA GLN A 338 -11.91 -4.43 12.18
C GLN A 338 -11.15 -3.12 12.44
N TYR A 339 -10.82 -2.36 11.39
CA TYR A 339 -10.03 -1.14 11.50
C TYR A 339 -10.92 0.10 11.60
N PRO A 340 -10.42 1.21 12.19
CA PRO A 340 -11.15 2.47 12.26
C PRO A 340 -11.54 3.03 10.88
N ASP A 341 -12.67 3.74 10.84
CA ASP A 341 -13.13 4.41 9.63
C ASP A 341 -12.12 5.48 9.17
N THR A 342 -11.91 5.57 7.85
CA THR A 342 -11.09 6.62 7.24
C THR A 342 -11.97 7.71 6.62
N TYR A 343 -11.65 8.98 6.88
CA TYR A 343 -12.47 10.11 6.47
C TYR A 343 -11.80 10.93 5.34
N LEU A 344 -12.44 11.03 4.18
CA LEU A 344 -11.87 11.76 3.03
C LEU A 344 -12.40 13.20 2.91
N PHE A 345 -13.70 13.36 2.70
CA PHE A 345 -14.29 14.67 2.39
C PHE A 345 -15.00 15.30 3.59
N ARG A 346 -15.53 14.49 4.52
CA ARG A 346 -16.23 14.95 5.72
C ARG A 346 -16.09 13.91 6.82
N GLY A 347 -15.89 14.34 8.06
CA GLY A 347 -15.65 13.45 9.20
C GLY A 347 -15.26 14.22 10.47
N PRO A 348 -15.07 13.51 11.59
CA PRO A 348 -14.61 14.09 12.85
C PRO A 348 -13.18 14.64 12.74
N MET A 349 -12.87 15.60 13.61
CA MET A 349 -11.52 16.09 13.87
C MET A 349 -11.05 15.56 15.23
N TYR A 350 -9.74 15.52 15.49
CA TYR A 350 -9.18 15.01 16.75
C TYR A 350 -9.75 15.69 18.01
N SER A 351 -10.21 16.93 17.87
CA SER A 351 -10.85 17.72 18.93
C SER A 351 -12.16 17.12 19.46
N ASP A 352 -12.76 16.16 18.74
CA ASP A 352 -13.99 15.48 19.14
C ASP A 352 -13.89 14.85 20.54
N ILE A 353 -12.67 14.38 20.91
CA ILE A 353 -12.39 13.81 22.23
C ILE A 353 -12.68 14.76 23.40
N TYR A 354 -12.67 16.08 23.18
CA TYR A 354 -12.89 17.07 24.23
C TYR A 354 -14.36 17.51 24.37
N SER A 355 -15.23 17.09 23.45
CA SER A 355 -16.54 17.72 23.23
C SER A 355 -17.71 17.04 23.92
N GLY A 356 -17.45 15.88 24.55
CA GLY A 356 -18.50 15.02 25.09
C GLY A 356 -19.39 14.42 23.99
N GLN A 357 -20.48 13.78 24.39
CA GLN A 357 -21.45 13.20 23.45
C GLN A 357 -22.23 14.28 22.70
N ASP A 358 -22.70 13.97 21.50
CA ASP A 358 -23.60 14.84 20.74
C ASP A 358 -24.92 15.05 21.50
N GLU A 359 -25.37 16.31 21.62
CA GLU A 359 -26.56 16.68 22.39
C GLU A 359 -27.86 16.13 21.76
N ASP A 360 -27.92 16.05 20.42
CA ASP A 360 -29.14 15.67 19.69
C ASP A 360 -29.14 14.18 19.31
N GLU A 361 -27.99 13.65 18.86
CA GLU A 361 -27.83 12.31 18.33
C GLU A 361 -26.61 11.60 18.96
N PRO A 362 -26.64 11.30 20.28
CA PRO A 362 -25.49 10.76 21.01
C PRO A 362 -25.04 9.37 20.55
N TYR A 363 -25.93 8.62 19.89
CA TYR A 363 -25.67 7.27 19.42
C TYR A 363 -26.00 7.13 17.93
N LYS A 364 -25.23 6.30 17.24
CA LYS A 364 -25.50 5.86 15.87
C LYS A 364 -25.56 4.34 15.79
N ASP A 365 -26.23 3.85 14.75
CA ASP A 365 -26.27 2.41 14.47
C ASP A 365 -24.88 1.92 14.04
N ASP A 366 -24.48 0.79 14.60
CA ASP A 366 -23.35 -0.01 14.15
C ASP A 366 -23.77 -0.96 13.02
N LYS A 367 -22.79 -1.63 12.40
CA LYS A 367 -23.04 -2.68 11.43
C LYS A 367 -23.48 -3.96 12.14
N PRO A 368 -24.59 -4.60 11.71
CA PRO A 368 -24.99 -5.89 12.26
C PRO A 368 -23.94 -6.96 11.89
N LYS A 369 -23.36 -7.59 12.91
CA LYS A 369 -22.42 -8.71 12.79
C LYS A 369 -23.20 -10.01 12.83
N TYR A 370 -23.10 -10.77 11.73
CA TYR A 370 -23.79 -12.04 11.57
C TYR A 370 -22.85 -13.21 11.85
N GLU A 371 -23.32 -14.17 12.61
CA GLU A 371 -22.64 -15.43 12.86
C GLU A 371 -23.56 -16.63 12.63
N ARG A 372 -22.97 -17.79 12.35
CA ARG A 372 -23.71 -19.05 12.15
C ARG A 372 -24.06 -19.67 13.50
N ASP A 373 -25.36 -19.74 13.80
CA ASP A 373 -25.87 -20.56 14.90
C ASP A 373 -26.21 -21.96 14.35
N TYR A 374 -25.30 -22.91 14.54
CA TYR A 374 -25.46 -24.29 14.09
C TYR A 374 -26.59 -25.04 14.79
N LYS A 375 -26.99 -24.64 16.00
CA LYS A 375 -28.11 -25.27 16.73
C LYS A 375 -29.45 -24.83 16.14
N LYS A 376 -29.56 -23.57 15.74
CA LYS A 376 -30.77 -23.00 15.10
C LYS A 376 -30.77 -23.15 13.59
N ASN A 377 -29.63 -23.52 12.98
CA ASN A 377 -29.40 -23.51 11.53
C ASN A 377 -29.77 -22.15 10.90
N LYS A 378 -29.33 -21.05 11.53
CA LYS A 378 -29.60 -19.67 11.10
C LYS A 378 -28.40 -18.77 11.30
N TYR A 379 -28.34 -17.67 10.56
CA TYR A 379 -27.46 -16.55 10.89
C TYR A 379 -28.12 -15.69 11.98
N VAL A 380 -27.42 -15.46 13.09
CA VAL A 380 -27.86 -14.60 14.18
C VAL A 380 -27.02 -13.34 14.22
N ILE A 381 -27.64 -12.23 14.64
CA ILE A 381 -26.90 -11.00 14.91
C ILE A 381 -26.39 -11.08 16.34
N VAL A 382 -25.08 -10.91 16.53
CA VAL A 382 -24.43 -11.09 17.83
C VAL A 382 -24.17 -9.79 18.58
N ASN A 383 -24.16 -8.65 17.88
CA ASN A 383 -23.91 -7.34 18.46
C ASN A 383 -25.18 -6.50 18.60
N ASP A 384 -25.21 -5.67 19.65
CA ASP A 384 -26.21 -4.62 19.83
C ASP A 384 -25.96 -3.46 18.85
N TRP A 385 -26.35 -3.66 17.59
CA TRP A 385 -26.01 -2.73 16.53
C TRP A 385 -26.88 -1.46 16.53
N LYS A 386 -28.14 -1.52 16.95
CA LYS A 386 -29.01 -0.34 17.00
C LYS A 386 -28.54 0.59 18.12
N LYS A 387 -28.18 1.84 17.79
CA LYS A 387 -27.50 2.74 18.74
C LYS A 387 -26.30 2.07 19.42
N GLY A 388 -25.58 1.24 18.66
CA GLY A 388 -24.46 0.41 19.15
C GLY A 388 -23.15 1.14 19.30
N LYS A 389 -23.02 2.33 18.69
CA LYS A 389 -21.82 3.17 18.74
C LYS A 389 -22.14 4.56 19.23
N LEU A 390 -21.19 5.16 19.95
CA LEU A 390 -21.19 6.59 20.20
C LEU A 390 -21.09 7.34 18.86
N ASN A 391 -21.90 8.38 18.71
CA ASN A 391 -21.80 9.27 17.58
C ASN A 391 -20.75 10.35 17.88
N ASN A 392 -20.10 10.84 16.83
CA ASN A 392 -19.19 11.98 16.97
C ASN A 392 -20.01 13.26 17.19
N ASN A 393 -19.46 14.22 17.93
CA ASN A 393 -20.13 15.48 18.17
C ASN A 393 -20.19 16.32 16.88
N LYS A 394 -21.38 16.75 16.49
CA LYS A 394 -21.60 17.53 15.25
C LYS A 394 -20.79 18.82 15.21
N LYS A 395 -20.48 19.42 16.37
CA LYS A 395 -19.62 20.63 16.48
C LYS A 395 -18.19 20.35 15.99
N HIS A 396 -17.69 19.12 16.15
CA HIS A 396 -16.33 18.70 15.80
C HIS A 396 -16.21 17.96 14.46
N ILE A 397 -17.32 17.79 13.73
CA ILE A 397 -17.32 17.30 12.35
C ILE A 397 -17.01 18.45 11.38
N GLY A 398 -16.09 18.23 10.44
CA GLY A 398 -15.65 19.24 9.46
C GLY A 398 -15.54 18.71 8.03
N PHE A 399 -15.42 19.64 7.09
CA PHE A 399 -15.01 19.34 5.71
C PHE A 399 -13.48 19.17 5.65
N PHE A 400 -13.02 18.27 4.79
CA PHE A 400 -11.60 17.96 4.59
C PHE A 400 -10.86 17.62 5.91
N PRO A 401 -11.29 16.56 6.64
CA PRO A 401 -10.72 16.19 7.93
C PRO A 401 -9.37 15.49 7.75
N ARG A 402 -8.27 16.23 7.83
CA ARG A 402 -6.91 15.68 7.76
C ARG A 402 -6.38 15.30 9.13
N MET A 403 -6.74 16.06 10.15
CA MET A 403 -6.38 15.80 11.55
C MET A 403 -7.56 15.15 12.29
N TRP A 404 -7.89 13.92 11.88
CA TRP A 404 -9.11 13.22 12.31
C TRP A 404 -8.92 12.28 13.51
N SER A 405 -7.69 11.84 13.78
CA SER A 405 -7.39 10.82 14.81
C SER A 405 -7.28 11.42 16.21
N SER A 406 -8.24 11.11 17.09
CA SER A 406 -8.22 11.56 18.49
C SER A 406 -7.02 11.03 19.28
N GLU A 407 -6.54 9.81 18.97
CA GLU A 407 -5.35 9.21 19.60
C GLU A 407 -4.07 10.03 19.37
N ASN A 408 -4.05 10.87 18.32
CA ASN A 408 -2.90 11.69 17.97
C ASN A 408 -3.12 13.18 18.31
N ALA A 409 -4.07 13.50 19.18
CA ALA A 409 -4.43 14.88 19.53
C ALA A 409 -3.22 15.72 19.95
N VAL A 410 -2.37 15.20 20.85
CA VAL A 410 -1.14 15.86 21.31
C VAL A 410 -0.22 16.21 20.14
N ASN A 411 0.06 15.24 19.26
CA ASN A 411 0.91 15.45 18.10
C ASN A 411 0.33 16.48 17.11
N TYR A 412 -1.00 16.55 16.96
CA TYR A 412 -1.63 17.57 16.14
C TYR A 412 -1.53 18.97 16.77
N LEU A 413 -1.65 19.06 18.09
CA LEU A 413 -1.44 20.31 18.84
C LEU A 413 0.01 20.79 18.66
N ASP A 414 0.99 19.89 18.81
CA ASP A 414 2.41 20.21 18.56
C ASP A 414 2.66 20.73 17.14
N PHE A 415 1.98 20.12 16.15
CA PHE A 415 2.22 20.45 14.75
C PHE A 415 1.47 21.69 14.27
N THR A 416 0.25 21.93 14.76
CA THR A 416 -0.64 22.99 14.25
C THR A 416 -0.92 24.13 15.21
N GLY A 417 -0.50 24.01 16.47
CA GLY A 417 -0.81 24.94 17.54
C GLY A 417 -2.08 24.56 18.30
N PHE A 418 -2.33 25.29 19.38
CA PHE A 418 -3.44 25.06 20.30
C PHE A 418 -4.79 25.48 19.74
N LEU A 419 -5.85 24.81 20.20
CA LEU A 419 -7.25 25.10 19.84
C LEU A 419 -7.79 26.25 20.66
N ASP A 420 -8.57 27.14 20.05
CA ASP A 420 -9.31 28.15 20.80
C ASP A 420 -10.43 27.52 21.63
N PHE A 421 -10.70 28.10 22.80
CA PHE A 421 -11.82 27.68 23.64
C PHE A 421 -12.36 28.82 24.52
N SER A 422 -13.60 28.68 24.96
CA SER A 422 -14.27 29.60 25.86
C SER A 422 -15.06 28.86 26.96
N ILE A 423 -15.41 29.55 28.04
CA ILE A 423 -16.23 28.96 29.11
C ILE A 423 -17.69 28.91 28.62
N LYS A 424 -18.33 27.74 28.74
CA LYS A 424 -19.75 27.58 28.38
C LYS A 424 -20.61 28.59 29.12
N ASN A 425 -21.66 29.08 28.46
CA ASN A 425 -22.51 30.15 29.01
C ASN A 425 -23.07 29.83 30.41
N GLU A 426 -23.37 28.57 30.70
CA GLU A 426 -23.88 28.08 31.99
C GLU A 426 -22.88 28.16 33.15
N PHE A 427 -21.57 28.18 32.87
CA PHE A 427 -20.50 28.24 33.87
C PHE A 427 -19.85 29.62 34.02
N LYS A 428 -20.31 30.64 33.26
CA LYS A 428 -19.79 32.02 33.33
C LYS A 428 -20.03 32.74 34.66
N GLY A 429 -20.79 32.15 35.58
CA GLY A 429 -20.97 32.67 36.95
C GLY A 429 -20.03 32.06 38.00
N GLN A 430 -19.11 31.15 37.61
CA GLN A 430 -18.20 30.48 38.55
C GLN A 430 -16.83 31.15 38.56
N ASP A 431 -16.59 32.04 39.53
CA ASP A 431 -15.35 32.85 39.61
C ASP A 431 -14.08 31.98 39.63
N GLN A 432 -14.09 30.85 40.34
CA GLN A 432 -12.95 29.93 40.41
C GLN A 432 -12.58 29.33 39.05
N LEU A 433 -13.58 28.95 38.24
CA LEU A 433 -13.35 28.42 36.90
C LEU A 433 -12.81 29.50 35.96
N ILE A 434 -13.32 30.73 36.08
CA ILE A 434 -12.85 31.87 35.32
C ILE A 434 -11.39 32.18 35.64
N GLU A 435 -11.04 32.20 36.93
CA GLU A 435 -9.66 32.42 37.38
C GLU A 435 -8.73 31.33 36.85
N LEU A 436 -9.11 30.05 36.99
CA LEU A 436 -8.36 28.91 36.47
C LEU A 436 -8.12 29.02 34.96
N VAL A 437 -9.17 29.29 34.18
CA VAL A 437 -9.07 29.40 32.72
C VAL A 437 -8.21 30.60 32.31
N ASN A 438 -8.33 31.74 32.99
CA ASN A 438 -7.54 32.93 32.70
C ASN A 438 -6.06 32.73 33.04
N GLN A 439 -5.76 32.07 34.17
CA GLN A 439 -4.40 31.68 34.54
C GLN A 439 -3.82 30.74 33.48
N PHE A 440 -4.58 29.71 33.09
CA PHE A 440 -4.13 28.75 32.07
C PHE A 440 -3.87 29.42 30.71
N LYS A 441 -4.78 30.30 30.25
CA LYS A 441 -4.58 31.09 29.02
C LYS A 441 -3.34 31.98 29.10
N SER A 442 -3.08 32.58 30.26
CA SER A 442 -1.87 33.39 30.46
C SER A 442 -0.59 32.55 30.33
N SER A 443 -0.60 31.32 30.87
CA SER A 443 0.52 30.38 30.73
C SER A 443 0.72 29.87 29.29
N VAL A 444 -0.38 29.76 28.52
CA VAL A 444 -0.33 29.46 27.09
C VAL A 444 0.30 30.61 26.31
N ASP A 445 -0.13 31.85 26.59
CA ASP A 445 0.40 33.05 25.91
C ASP A 445 1.88 33.31 26.23
N SER A 446 2.37 32.86 27.40
CA SER A 446 3.79 32.90 27.76
C SER A 446 4.64 31.76 27.19
N ASN A 447 4.05 30.81 26.46
CA ASN A 447 4.69 29.56 25.99
C ASN A 447 5.24 28.68 27.12
N ASP A 448 4.63 28.72 28.31
CA ASP A 448 5.04 27.91 29.47
C ASP A 448 4.32 26.55 29.56
N ILE A 449 3.50 26.21 28.56
CA ILE A 449 2.65 25.01 28.54
C ILE A 449 3.01 24.11 27.36
N THR A 450 3.16 22.80 27.63
CA THR A 450 3.35 21.80 26.57
C THR A 450 2.04 21.34 25.95
N SER A 451 2.09 20.68 24.79
CA SER A 451 0.89 20.11 24.16
C SER A 451 0.24 19.01 25.00
N GLU A 452 1.02 18.25 25.77
CA GLU A 452 0.51 17.26 26.73
C GLU A 452 -0.26 17.94 27.87
N GLU A 453 0.29 19.00 28.45
CA GLU A 453 -0.37 19.77 29.50
C GLU A 453 -1.65 20.44 28.98
N TYR A 454 -1.61 20.95 27.74
CA TYR A 454 -2.77 21.49 27.06
C TYR A 454 -3.86 20.44 26.81
N HIS A 455 -3.47 19.29 26.27
CA HIS A 455 -4.35 18.15 26.09
C HIS A 455 -4.98 17.71 27.42
N GLN A 456 -4.18 17.61 28.48
CA GLN A 456 -4.67 17.22 29.80
C GLN A 456 -5.66 18.24 30.37
N PHE A 457 -5.41 19.54 30.20
CA PHE A 457 -6.33 20.59 30.62
C PHE A 457 -7.68 20.47 29.88
N LEU A 458 -7.67 20.34 28.55
CA LEU A 458 -8.90 20.19 27.77
C LEU A 458 -9.64 18.88 28.08
N SER A 459 -8.92 17.78 28.29
CA SER A 459 -9.52 16.49 28.67
C SER A 459 -10.17 16.55 30.06
N THR A 460 -9.59 17.32 30.99
CA THR A 460 -10.09 17.44 32.37
C THR A 460 -11.26 18.41 32.48
N TYR A 461 -11.17 19.57 31.82
CA TYR A 461 -12.14 20.65 31.95
C TYR A 461 -13.09 20.80 30.76
N GLY A 462 -12.99 19.95 29.73
CA GLY A 462 -13.76 20.05 28.49
C GLY A 462 -15.28 20.06 28.67
N SER A 463 -15.80 19.43 29.74
CA SER A 463 -17.23 19.50 30.09
C SER A 463 -17.71 20.92 30.40
N TYR A 464 -16.82 21.81 30.86
CA TYR A 464 -17.12 23.21 31.20
C TYR A 464 -16.78 24.21 30.08
N LEU A 465 -16.18 23.74 28.99
CA LEU A 465 -15.61 24.57 27.92
C LEU A 465 -16.32 24.34 26.58
N ASP A 466 -16.54 25.41 25.83
CA ASP A 466 -16.84 25.38 24.40
C ASP A 466 -15.50 25.44 23.65
N ILE A 467 -15.05 24.28 23.16
CA ILE A 467 -13.76 24.11 22.47
C ILE A 467 -14.00 24.14 20.96
N ASP A 468 -13.20 24.93 20.24
CA ASP A 468 -13.29 25.01 18.79
C ASP A 468 -12.59 23.81 18.13
N LYS A 469 -13.14 23.35 17.01
CA LYS A 469 -12.48 22.37 16.15
C LYS A 469 -11.37 23.02 15.32
N PRO A 470 -10.38 22.25 14.83
CA PRO A 470 -9.41 22.74 13.87
C PRO A 470 -10.06 23.37 12.64
N SER A 471 -9.59 24.56 12.26
CA SER A 471 -10.09 25.26 11.07
C SER A 471 -9.74 24.52 9.77
N LEU A 472 -10.42 24.88 8.67
CA LEU A 472 -10.08 24.39 7.34
C LEU A 472 -8.64 24.75 6.95
N ILE A 473 -8.17 25.94 7.35
CA ILE A 473 -6.81 26.39 7.09
C ILE A 473 -5.80 25.53 7.83
N ALA A 474 -6.07 25.14 9.09
CA ALA A 474 -5.22 24.23 9.84
C ALA A 474 -5.11 22.86 9.14
N ASN A 475 -6.23 22.31 8.65
CA ASN A 475 -6.23 21.06 7.88
C ASN A 475 -5.47 21.18 6.55
N LEU A 476 -5.59 22.30 5.84
CA LEU A 476 -4.82 22.56 4.61
C LEU A 476 -3.32 22.69 4.88
N LYS A 477 -2.94 23.39 5.97
CA LYS A 477 -1.55 23.48 6.43
C LYS A 477 -1.00 22.10 6.76
N TYR A 478 -1.73 21.29 7.52
CA TYR A 478 -1.33 19.91 7.82
C TYR A 478 -1.19 19.05 6.56
N PHE A 479 -2.13 19.12 5.62
CA PHE A 479 -2.03 18.41 4.34
C PHE A 479 -0.77 18.79 3.57
N LEU A 480 -0.49 20.08 3.41
CA LEU A 480 0.64 20.54 2.61
C LEU A 480 2.00 20.31 3.30
N LEU A 481 2.08 20.61 4.60
CA LEU A 481 3.33 20.56 5.36
C LEU A 481 3.67 19.14 5.83
N PHE A 482 2.70 18.35 6.28
CA PHE A 482 2.94 16.99 6.73
C PHE A 482 2.71 15.97 5.61
N GLN A 483 1.46 15.82 5.12
CA GLN A 483 1.11 14.72 4.21
C GLN A 483 1.75 14.85 2.82
N VAL A 484 1.90 16.07 2.28
CA VAL A 484 2.57 16.30 0.98
C VAL A 484 4.07 16.45 1.17
N ASN A 485 4.53 17.39 2.00
CA ASN A 485 5.96 17.66 2.10
C ASN A 485 6.71 16.54 2.86
N LYS A 486 6.35 16.25 4.11
CA LYS A 486 7.05 15.25 4.91
C LYS A 486 6.77 13.81 4.48
N MET A 487 5.53 13.47 4.13
CA MET A 487 5.18 12.08 3.81
C MET A 487 5.32 11.73 2.33
N TYR A 488 5.45 12.69 1.41
CA TYR A 488 5.69 12.40 -0.02
C TYR A 488 6.98 13.02 -0.54
N VAL A 489 7.15 14.35 -0.48
CA VAL A 489 8.32 15.01 -1.07
C VAL A 489 9.63 14.54 -0.43
N ARG A 490 9.65 14.30 0.88
CA ARG A 490 10.81 13.75 1.59
C ARG A 490 11.24 12.40 1.04
N TYR A 491 10.32 11.45 0.92
CA TYR A 491 10.61 10.11 0.39
C TYR A 491 10.91 10.12 -1.11
N PHE A 492 10.25 10.98 -1.87
CA PHE A 492 10.63 11.24 -3.25
C PHE A 492 12.10 11.69 -3.34
N LEU A 493 12.53 12.59 -2.45
CA LEU A 493 13.91 13.04 -2.40
C LEU A 493 14.87 12.01 -1.79
N TRP A 494 14.43 11.11 -0.91
CA TRP A 494 15.26 9.96 -0.48
C TRP A 494 15.68 9.09 -1.66
N ASN A 495 14.83 8.98 -2.67
CA ASN A 495 15.10 8.17 -3.86
C ASN A 495 15.91 8.92 -4.94
N PHE A 496 15.89 10.26 -4.96
CA PHE A 496 16.46 11.05 -6.07
C PHE A 496 17.43 12.17 -5.70
N ALA A 497 17.61 12.46 -4.41
CA ALA A 497 18.60 13.40 -3.86
C ALA A 497 19.51 12.74 -2.81
N GLY A 498 18.93 11.92 -1.93
CA GLY A 498 19.63 11.16 -0.89
C GLY A 498 18.90 11.21 0.47
N ARG A 499 19.43 10.48 1.44
CA ARG A 499 18.78 10.18 2.74
C ARG A 499 19.70 10.56 3.89
N GLN A 500 19.15 11.18 4.93
CA GLN A 500 19.93 11.62 6.09
C GLN A 500 20.33 10.46 7.01
N ASN A 501 19.36 9.61 7.37
CA ASN A 501 19.50 8.41 8.19
C ASN A 501 18.20 7.57 8.13
N ASP A 502 18.18 6.46 8.86
CA ASP A 502 17.08 5.51 8.97
C ASP A 502 16.12 5.72 10.14
N ILE A 503 16.29 6.82 10.87
CA ILE A 503 15.45 7.17 12.01
C ILE A 503 14.22 7.94 11.52
N GLN A 504 13.03 7.53 11.99
CA GLN A 504 11.77 8.19 11.66
C GLN A 504 11.82 9.68 12.04
N TRP A 505 11.35 10.55 11.14
CA TRP A 505 11.25 11.98 11.43
C TRP A 505 10.13 12.24 12.43
N ARG A 506 10.45 12.89 13.55
CA ARG A 506 9.47 13.33 14.56
C ARG A 506 9.56 14.83 14.87
N GLY A 507 9.92 15.62 13.87
CA GLY A 507 10.27 17.03 14.05
C GLY A 507 11.77 17.28 13.95
N GLY A 508 12.14 18.56 13.86
CA GLY A 508 13.54 18.98 13.84
C GLY A 508 14.31 18.65 12.55
N THR A 509 15.64 18.79 12.66
CA THR A 509 16.60 18.72 11.55
C THR A 509 17.52 17.50 11.61
N GLU A 510 17.44 16.69 12.66
CA GLU A 510 18.43 15.64 12.95
C GLU A 510 18.10 14.29 12.32
N ASN A 511 16.82 13.95 12.19
CA ASN A 511 16.39 12.60 11.83
C ASN A 511 15.43 12.57 10.64
N GLY A 512 15.59 11.56 9.79
CA GLY A 512 14.65 11.22 8.73
C GLY A 512 14.49 12.25 7.61
N ASN A 513 15.35 13.27 7.49
CA ASN A 513 15.29 14.21 6.37
C ASN A 513 15.95 13.64 5.10
N TRP A 514 15.80 14.32 3.98
CA TRP A 514 16.58 14.06 2.77
C TRP A 514 17.89 14.87 2.81
N LEU A 515 18.95 14.29 2.27
CA LEU A 515 20.30 14.86 2.23
C LEU A 515 20.83 14.79 0.81
N SER A 516 21.36 15.88 0.25
CA SER A 516 21.82 15.89 -1.14
C SER A 516 23.30 15.58 -1.32
N GLY A 517 24.15 15.91 -0.34
CA GLY A 517 25.61 15.97 -0.50
C GLY A 517 26.10 17.32 -1.02
N VAL A 518 25.20 18.32 -1.16
CA VAL A 518 25.56 19.68 -1.54
C VAL A 518 25.53 20.56 -0.30
N ASP A 519 26.72 20.78 0.30
CA ASP A 519 26.91 21.46 1.60
C ASP A 519 25.99 22.68 1.78
N PHE A 520 25.99 23.65 0.86
CA PHE A 520 25.22 24.89 1.05
C PHE A 520 23.69 24.69 1.06
N ILE A 521 23.17 23.64 0.41
CA ILE A 521 21.74 23.31 0.40
C ILE A 521 21.37 22.54 1.66
N ASP A 522 22.24 21.62 2.08
CA ASP A 522 22.00 20.77 3.23
C ASP A 522 22.20 21.56 4.53
N GLU A 523 23.26 22.36 4.64
CA GLU A 523 23.55 23.18 5.82
C GLU A 523 22.48 24.26 6.07
N TYR A 524 21.89 24.81 5.01
CA TYR A 524 20.78 25.77 5.13
C TYR A 524 19.54 25.15 5.79
N ARG A 525 19.29 23.86 5.58
CA ARG A 525 18.09 23.17 6.08
C ARG A 525 18.34 22.38 7.36
N LEU A 526 19.51 21.78 7.50
CA LEU A 526 19.82 20.76 8.50
C LEU A 526 20.88 21.22 9.51
N GLY A 527 21.52 22.37 9.29
CA GLY A 527 22.69 22.80 10.05
C GLY A 527 24.00 22.13 9.57
N PRO A 528 25.12 22.38 10.25
CA PRO A 528 26.45 21.96 9.80
C PRO A 528 26.53 20.48 9.44
N GLN A 529 27.09 20.15 8.27
CA GLN A 529 27.26 18.76 7.81
C GLN A 529 28.71 18.26 7.93
N LYS A 530 29.57 19.06 8.58
CA LYS A 530 30.97 18.75 8.87
C LYS A 530 31.15 18.51 10.35
N ASN A 531 32.08 17.62 10.71
CA ASN A 531 32.37 17.23 12.09
C ASN A 531 31.15 16.69 12.84
N LEU A 532 30.31 15.92 12.15
CA LEU A 532 29.20 15.21 12.77
C LEU A 532 29.72 14.12 13.73
N PRO A 533 28.97 13.77 14.79
CA PRO A 533 29.28 12.59 15.60
C PRO A 533 29.33 11.33 14.72
N THR A 534 30.13 10.35 15.13
CA THR A 534 30.35 9.11 14.37
C THR A 534 29.04 8.38 14.06
N ASP A 535 28.11 8.34 15.01
CA ASP A 535 26.80 7.70 14.84
C ASP A 535 25.96 8.32 13.70
N PHE A 536 26.18 9.61 13.39
CA PHE A 536 25.52 10.30 12.29
C PHE A 536 26.32 10.20 10.99
N SER A 537 27.64 10.37 11.03
CA SER A 537 28.47 10.37 9.83
C SER A 537 28.65 8.98 9.23
N GLU A 538 28.66 7.94 10.07
CA GLU A 538 28.85 6.54 9.69
C GLU A 538 27.54 5.74 9.67
N ASN A 539 26.38 6.41 9.82
CA ASN A 539 25.08 5.76 9.63
C ASN A 539 25.00 5.24 8.18
N LYS A 540 24.77 3.93 8.02
CA LYS A 540 24.73 3.27 6.70
C LYS A 540 23.65 3.84 5.77
N ALA A 541 22.54 4.32 6.32
CA ALA A 541 21.47 4.93 5.54
C ALA A 541 21.72 6.41 5.19
N ARG A 542 22.91 6.94 5.49
CA ARG A 542 23.32 8.30 5.10
C ARG A 542 23.84 8.30 3.66
N ASN A 543 22.92 8.58 2.74
CA ASN A 543 23.15 8.48 1.30
C ASN A 543 23.12 9.86 0.61
N THR A 544 24.05 10.11 -0.33
CA THR A 544 24.13 11.40 -1.06
C THR A 544 24.25 11.20 -2.57
N TYR A 545 23.25 11.67 -3.33
CA TYR A 545 23.20 11.49 -4.79
C TYR A 545 23.45 12.77 -5.59
N TYR A 546 23.75 13.90 -4.92
CA TYR A 546 24.08 15.20 -5.50
C TYR A 546 23.05 15.69 -6.51
N PHE A 547 21.77 15.34 -6.29
CA PHE A 547 20.65 15.60 -7.19
C PHE A 547 20.79 15.04 -8.62
N ILE A 548 21.75 14.16 -8.90
CA ILE A 548 21.97 13.60 -10.24
C ILE A 548 20.70 12.91 -10.77
N PRO A 549 20.06 11.97 -10.03
CA PRO A 549 18.83 11.35 -10.51
C PRO A 549 17.69 12.36 -10.69
N LEU A 550 17.53 13.30 -9.76
CA LEU A 550 16.50 14.34 -9.83
C LEU A 550 16.65 15.21 -11.08
N ILE A 551 17.86 15.72 -11.35
CA ILE A 551 18.16 16.58 -12.49
C ILE A 551 17.90 15.84 -13.81
N LEU A 552 18.35 14.58 -13.92
CA LEU A 552 18.08 13.77 -15.09
C LEU A 552 16.57 13.56 -15.30
N GLY A 553 15.82 13.25 -14.25
CA GLY A 553 14.38 13.09 -14.32
C GLY A 553 13.66 14.37 -14.78
N LEU A 554 14.07 15.54 -14.28
CA LEU A 554 13.54 16.83 -14.73
C LEU A 554 13.87 17.12 -16.20
N ILE A 555 15.10 16.84 -16.65
CA ILE A 555 15.50 17.00 -18.07
C ILE A 555 14.62 16.13 -18.97
N GLY A 556 14.42 14.86 -18.61
CA GLY A 556 13.62 13.95 -19.40
C GLY A 556 12.13 14.29 -19.38
N LEU A 557 11.59 14.73 -18.24
CA LEU A 557 10.21 15.24 -18.13
C LEU A 557 10.00 16.44 -19.05
N MET A 558 10.92 17.41 -19.06
CA MET A 558 10.85 18.57 -19.96
C MET A 558 10.95 18.17 -21.43
N LEU A 559 11.80 17.19 -21.77
CA LEU A 559 11.91 16.68 -23.14
C LEU A 559 10.57 16.07 -23.59
N LEU A 560 10.01 15.20 -22.76
CA LEU A 560 8.76 14.51 -23.03
C LEU A 560 7.62 15.51 -23.23
N TYR A 561 7.48 16.48 -22.33
CA TYR A 561 6.49 17.55 -22.47
C TYR A 561 6.62 18.32 -23.80
N LYS A 562 7.85 18.65 -24.21
CA LYS A 562 8.12 19.42 -25.43
C LYS A 562 8.01 18.61 -26.72
N LYS A 563 8.34 17.31 -26.69
CA LYS A 563 8.46 16.46 -27.89
C LYS A 563 7.24 15.58 -28.10
N ASP A 564 6.58 15.14 -27.04
CA ASP A 564 5.51 14.16 -27.12
C ASP A 564 4.51 14.35 -25.97
N VAL A 565 3.68 15.38 -26.09
CA VAL A 565 2.66 15.72 -25.10
C VAL A 565 1.60 14.61 -24.95
N LYS A 566 1.43 13.77 -25.98
CA LYS A 566 0.46 12.66 -25.98
C LYS A 566 0.88 11.54 -25.03
N ASN A 567 2.19 11.28 -24.94
CA ASN A 567 2.75 10.34 -23.96
C ASN A 567 3.07 11.01 -22.61
N PHE A 568 3.30 12.34 -22.58
CA PHE A 568 3.47 13.10 -21.34
C PHE A 568 2.30 12.94 -20.37
N TRP A 569 1.07 13.19 -20.82
CA TRP A 569 -0.10 13.23 -19.94
C TRP A 569 -0.42 11.87 -19.28
N PRO A 570 -0.45 10.74 -19.98
CA PRO A 570 -0.61 9.43 -19.35
C PRO A 570 0.44 9.14 -18.28
N LEU A 571 1.71 9.44 -18.54
CA LEU A 571 2.79 9.26 -17.58
C LEU A 571 2.68 10.24 -16.39
N PHE A 572 2.31 11.49 -16.64
CA PHE A 572 2.10 12.46 -15.59
C PHE A 572 0.93 12.07 -14.67
N VAL A 573 -0.17 11.58 -15.24
CA VAL A 573 -1.30 11.05 -14.47
C VAL A 573 -0.89 9.79 -13.70
N LEU A 574 -0.10 8.88 -14.29
CA LEU A 574 0.43 7.74 -13.58
C LEU A 574 1.27 8.17 -12.35
N PHE A 575 2.15 9.16 -12.53
CA PHE A 575 2.98 9.73 -11.47
C PHE A 575 2.15 10.34 -10.35
N LEU A 576 1.09 11.09 -10.69
CA LEU A 576 0.22 11.71 -9.69
C LEU A 576 -0.62 10.69 -8.92
N PHE A 577 -1.19 9.70 -9.61
CA PHE A 577 -2.06 8.69 -8.98
C PHE A 577 -1.30 7.72 -8.08
N THR A 578 -0.05 7.41 -8.44
CA THR A 578 0.83 6.55 -7.63
C THR A 578 1.67 7.33 -6.61
N GLY A 579 1.40 8.64 -6.45
CA GLY A 579 2.11 9.54 -5.55
C GLY A 579 1.17 10.47 -4.79
N LEU A 580 1.06 11.73 -5.23
CA LEU A 580 0.31 12.78 -4.52
C LEU A 580 -1.17 12.47 -4.30
N ALA A 581 -1.87 11.88 -5.28
CA ALA A 581 -3.28 11.53 -5.12
C ALA A 581 -3.47 10.42 -4.08
N LEU A 582 -2.49 9.52 -3.96
CA LEU A 582 -2.50 8.47 -2.94
C LEU A 582 -2.39 9.07 -1.53
N LYS A 583 -1.63 10.15 -1.32
CA LYS A 583 -1.58 10.85 -0.01
C LYS A 583 -2.91 11.46 0.40
N PHE A 584 -3.67 12.00 -0.55
CA PHE A 584 -5.03 12.46 -0.26
C PHE A 584 -5.93 11.29 0.17
N TYR A 585 -5.81 10.13 -0.50
CA TYR A 585 -6.63 8.95 -0.26
C TYR A 585 -6.26 8.21 1.05
N LEU A 586 -4.98 8.04 1.36
CA LEU A 586 -4.53 7.38 2.58
C LEU A 586 -4.89 8.20 3.83
N ASN A 587 -4.93 9.53 3.70
CA ASN A 587 -5.21 10.47 4.80
C ASN A 587 -4.46 10.11 6.09
N GLU A 588 -3.15 9.93 5.95
CA GLU A 588 -2.25 9.43 7.00
C GLU A 588 -2.26 10.35 8.23
N ARG A 589 -2.32 9.72 9.41
CA ARG A 589 -2.21 10.38 10.72
C ARG A 589 -0.76 10.73 11.03
N ILE A 590 -0.57 11.69 11.94
CA ILE A 590 0.77 12.13 12.32
C ILE A 590 1.46 11.07 13.19
N TYR A 591 2.70 10.73 12.83
CA TYR A 591 3.56 9.75 13.50
C TYR A 591 2.95 8.34 13.65
N GLU A 592 2.83 7.63 12.52
CA GLU A 592 2.55 6.20 12.53
C GLU A 592 3.76 5.38 13.03
N PRO A 593 3.57 4.17 13.60
CA PRO A 593 4.67 3.31 14.03
C PRO A 593 5.70 3.01 12.94
N ARG A 594 5.24 2.91 11.68
CA ARG A 594 6.07 2.83 10.48
C ARG A 594 5.44 3.68 9.40
N GLU A 595 6.24 4.57 8.82
CA GLU A 595 5.83 5.39 7.67
C GLU A 595 5.91 4.54 6.39
N ARG A 596 4.90 4.67 5.50
CA ARG A 596 4.67 3.76 4.37
C ARG A 596 5.24 4.28 3.05
N ASP A 597 6.55 4.49 2.98
CA ASP A 597 7.22 4.96 1.77
C ASP A 597 7.12 3.98 0.59
N TYR A 598 7.10 2.69 0.89
CA TYR A 598 6.86 1.59 -0.05
C TYR A 598 5.55 1.73 -0.85
N ALA A 599 4.53 2.40 -0.31
CA ALA A 599 3.28 2.66 -1.03
C ALA A 599 3.46 3.64 -2.22
N LEU A 600 4.54 4.42 -2.23
CA LEU A 600 4.83 5.48 -3.22
C LEU A 600 5.73 5.02 -4.36
N VAL A 601 6.22 3.77 -4.31
CA VAL A 601 7.16 3.19 -5.28
C VAL A 601 6.68 3.32 -6.74
N GLY A 602 5.38 3.34 -6.98
CA GLY A 602 4.81 3.53 -8.32
C GLY A 602 5.10 4.92 -8.92
N SER A 603 5.17 5.95 -8.08
CA SER A 603 5.56 7.29 -8.52
C SER A 603 7.06 7.34 -8.83
N PHE A 604 7.89 6.63 -8.07
CA PHE A 604 9.33 6.52 -8.29
C PHE A 604 9.64 5.74 -9.58
N TYR A 605 8.90 4.65 -9.83
CA TYR A 605 8.88 3.91 -11.09
C TYR A 605 8.61 4.84 -12.27
N THR A 606 7.57 5.69 -12.15
CA THR A 606 7.19 6.60 -13.23
C THR A 606 8.23 7.71 -13.42
N PHE A 607 8.83 8.22 -12.33
CA PHE A 607 9.90 9.19 -12.42
C PHE A 607 11.15 8.61 -13.10
N CYS A 608 11.45 7.33 -12.90
CA CYS A 608 12.52 6.64 -13.61
C CYS A 608 12.28 6.50 -15.12
N ILE A 609 11.02 6.50 -15.58
CA ILE A 609 10.70 6.63 -17.02
C ILE A 609 11.17 8.00 -17.52
N PHE A 610 10.94 9.08 -16.77
CA PHE A 610 11.45 10.41 -17.12
C PHE A 610 12.97 10.44 -17.11
N ILE A 611 13.63 9.82 -16.12
CA ILE A 611 15.10 9.67 -16.11
C ILE A 611 15.57 8.97 -17.39
N GLY A 612 14.90 7.91 -17.85
CA GLY A 612 15.20 7.26 -19.13
C GLY A 612 15.18 8.21 -20.33
N TYR A 613 14.16 9.08 -20.44
CA TYR A 613 14.08 10.10 -21.50
C TYR A 613 15.25 11.11 -21.50
N SER A 614 15.87 11.34 -20.34
CA SER A 614 17.02 12.26 -20.24
C SER A 614 18.19 11.82 -21.12
N PHE A 615 18.42 10.51 -21.26
CA PHE A 615 19.47 9.94 -22.10
C PHE A 615 19.31 10.38 -23.56
N LEU A 616 18.09 10.29 -24.10
CA LEU A 616 17.79 10.75 -25.46
C LEU A 616 18.04 12.26 -25.61
N SER A 617 17.66 13.07 -24.61
CA SER A 617 17.87 14.51 -24.62
C SER A 617 19.35 14.88 -24.66
N ILE A 618 20.13 14.29 -23.74
CA ILE A 618 21.58 14.52 -23.60
C ILE A 618 22.31 14.06 -24.85
N PHE A 619 22.01 12.85 -25.34
CA PHE A 619 22.61 12.34 -26.57
C PHE A 619 22.38 13.27 -27.75
N ASN A 620 21.14 13.68 -28.00
CA ASN A 620 20.80 14.56 -29.12
C ASN A 620 21.45 15.95 -28.98
N PHE A 621 21.69 16.43 -27.75
CA PHE A 621 22.37 17.69 -27.51
C PHE A 621 23.87 17.59 -27.85
N ILE A 622 24.54 16.52 -27.42
CA ILE A 622 25.97 16.29 -27.67
C ILE A 622 26.21 15.97 -29.16
N GLU A 623 25.31 15.20 -29.78
CA GLU A 623 25.41 14.78 -31.19
C GLU A 623 25.44 15.98 -32.13
N LYS A 624 24.69 17.04 -31.83
CA LYS A 624 24.70 18.28 -32.61
C LYS A 624 26.08 18.97 -32.66
N LYS A 625 26.94 18.73 -31.67
CA LYS A 625 28.24 19.42 -31.53
C LYS A 625 29.44 18.53 -31.86
N PHE A 626 29.37 17.24 -31.54
CA PHE A 626 30.55 16.36 -31.53
C PHE A 626 30.40 15.09 -32.38
N GLY A 627 29.27 14.91 -33.07
CA GLY A 627 28.99 13.74 -33.90
C GLY A 627 28.60 12.49 -33.10
N SER A 628 28.10 11.46 -33.79
CA SER A 628 27.45 10.32 -33.13
C SER A 628 28.40 9.49 -32.26
N TYR A 629 29.62 9.15 -32.72
CA TYR A 629 30.55 8.30 -31.96
C TYR A 629 30.96 8.92 -30.63
N THR A 630 31.38 10.18 -30.62
CA THR A 630 31.74 10.91 -29.40
C THR A 630 30.54 11.03 -28.45
N SER A 631 29.34 11.20 -29.01
CA SER A 631 28.11 11.31 -28.23
C SER A 631 27.73 10.00 -27.54
N LEU A 632 28.02 8.84 -28.15
CA LEU A 632 27.81 7.53 -27.52
C LEU A 632 28.62 7.45 -26.22
N VAL A 633 29.92 7.77 -26.28
CA VAL A 633 30.82 7.65 -25.13
C VAL A 633 30.46 8.64 -24.03
N ILE A 634 30.30 9.92 -24.36
CA ILE A 634 30.02 10.97 -23.35
C ILE A 634 28.66 10.73 -22.69
N THR A 635 27.62 10.41 -23.46
CA THR A 635 26.28 10.16 -22.90
C THR A 635 26.30 8.94 -21.98
N SER A 636 26.97 7.85 -22.37
CA SER A 636 27.12 6.68 -21.49
C SER A 636 27.76 7.04 -20.16
N ILE A 637 28.87 7.77 -20.16
CA ILE A 637 29.57 8.14 -18.91
C ILE A 637 28.68 9.00 -18.02
N LEU A 638 28.06 10.04 -18.58
CA LEU A 638 27.21 10.96 -17.83
C LEU A 638 25.94 10.30 -17.29
N CYS A 639 25.35 9.36 -18.03
CA CYS A 639 24.11 8.72 -17.62
C CYS A 639 24.37 7.53 -16.69
N LEU A 640 25.46 6.77 -16.87
CA LEU A 640 25.81 5.65 -15.98
C LEU A 640 26.18 6.11 -14.56
N SER A 641 26.56 7.38 -14.37
CA SER A 641 26.80 7.91 -13.03
C SER A 641 25.55 7.85 -12.13
N CYS A 642 24.34 7.90 -12.71
CA CYS A 642 23.08 7.86 -11.97
C CYS A 642 22.81 6.51 -11.28
N PRO A 643 22.72 5.37 -12.00
CA PRO A 643 22.59 4.08 -11.33
C PRO A 643 23.82 3.72 -10.49
N LEU A 644 25.03 4.16 -10.88
CA LEU A 644 26.25 3.88 -10.11
C LEU A 644 26.28 4.57 -8.75
N ILE A 645 25.89 5.85 -8.67
CA ILE A 645 25.89 6.58 -7.39
C ILE A 645 24.83 6.01 -6.44
N LEU A 646 23.66 5.62 -6.96
CA LEU A 646 22.63 4.94 -6.19
C LEU A 646 23.13 3.59 -5.69
N ALA A 647 23.68 2.75 -6.58
CA ALA A 647 24.19 1.43 -6.22
C ALA A 647 25.31 1.49 -5.18
N THR A 648 26.19 2.49 -5.25
CA THR A 648 27.35 2.61 -4.33
C THR A 648 26.97 3.16 -2.96
N ASN A 649 26.01 4.08 -2.89
CA ASN A 649 25.54 4.61 -1.60
C ASN A 649 24.60 3.61 -0.93
N ASN A 650 23.70 2.97 -1.69
CA ASN A 650 22.62 2.16 -1.10
C ASN A 650 23.01 0.69 -0.90
N TRP A 651 24.26 0.28 -1.15
CA TRP A 651 24.60 -1.14 -1.08
C TRP A 651 24.59 -1.66 0.35
N ASP A 652 25.22 -0.95 1.29
CA ASP A 652 25.47 -1.43 2.64
C ASP A 652 24.26 -1.31 3.59
N ASP A 653 23.31 -0.42 3.29
CA ASP A 653 22.02 -0.30 4.00
C ASP A 653 20.91 -1.20 3.42
N HIS A 654 21.01 -1.61 2.14
CA HIS A 654 20.07 -2.55 1.50
C HIS A 654 20.57 -3.99 1.42
N ASP A 655 21.84 -4.26 1.73
CA ASP A 655 22.34 -5.63 1.91
C ASP A 655 21.75 -6.25 3.18
N ARG A 656 20.92 -7.26 2.98
CA ARG A 656 20.29 -8.06 4.03
C ARG A 656 20.79 -9.49 4.11
N SER A 657 21.80 -9.85 3.32
CA SER A 657 22.30 -11.22 3.21
C SER A 657 22.77 -11.83 4.55
N ASN A 658 23.07 -10.99 5.54
CA ASN A 658 23.48 -11.39 6.88
C ASN A 658 22.52 -10.93 7.99
N ARG A 659 21.22 -10.73 7.70
CA ARG A 659 20.21 -10.36 8.70
C ARG A 659 19.48 -11.60 9.22
N TYR A 660 19.68 -11.88 10.52
CA TYR A 660 19.08 -13.01 11.25
C TYR A 660 18.35 -12.57 12.53
N THR A 661 18.22 -11.27 12.76
CA THR A 661 17.82 -10.71 14.07
C THR A 661 16.42 -11.13 14.48
N ALA A 662 15.43 -11.06 13.57
CA ALA A 662 14.05 -11.43 13.88
C ALA A 662 13.93 -12.92 14.25
N GLN A 663 14.55 -13.81 13.44
CA GLN A 663 14.61 -15.25 13.74
C GLN A 663 15.33 -15.53 15.06
N SER A 664 16.49 -14.92 15.29
CA SER A 664 17.30 -15.14 16.49
C SER A 664 16.58 -14.68 17.76
N LEU A 665 15.91 -13.52 17.69
CA LEU A 665 15.12 -12.99 18.79
C LEU A 665 13.92 -13.88 19.11
N ALA A 666 13.20 -14.36 18.09
CA ALA A 666 12.08 -15.28 18.27
C ALA A 666 12.52 -16.58 18.95
N LYS A 667 13.63 -17.18 18.50
CA LYS A 667 14.19 -18.38 19.15
C LYS A 667 14.62 -18.11 20.58
N ALA A 668 15.30 -16.99 20.84
CA ALA A 668 15.73 -16.61 22.18
C ALA A 668 14.53 -16.45 23.15
N TYR A 669 13.43 -15.85 22.70
CA TYR A 669 12.21 -15.79 23.50
C TYR A 669 11.65 -17.18 23.79
N LEU A 670 11.56 -18.04 22.77
CA LEU A 670 11.05 -19.40 22.95
C LEU A 670 11.95 -20.21 23.89
N ASP A 671 13.27 -20.11 23.76
CA ASP A 671 14.25 -20.82 24.60
C ASP A 671 14.23 -20.41 26.06
N SER A 672 13.77 -19.18 26.35
CA SER A 672 13.63 -18.70 27.73
C SER A 672 12.45 -19.34 28.49
N ILE A 673 11.62 -20.13 27.83
CA ILE A 673 10.38 -20.71 28.37
C ILE A 673 10.57 -22.20 28.64
N ASP A 674 10.08 -22.68 29.79
CA ASP A 674 10.12 -24.10 30.16
C ASP A 674 9.48 -25.02 29.09
N GLU A 675 10.21 -26.06 28.70
CA GLU A 675 9.78 -27.03 27.67
C GLU A 675 8.70 -27.98 28.18
N ASP A 676 7.73 -28.29 27.32
CA ASP A 676 6.64 -29.25 27.55
C ASP A 676 5.77 -28.93 28.80
N LYS A 677 5.74 -27.66 29.22
CA LYS A 677 4.91 -27.18 30.34
C LYS A 677 3.58 -26.57 29.93
N GLN A 678 3.23 -26.63 28.64
CA GLN A 678 2.05 -25.94 28.09
C GLN A 678 2.07 -24.44 28.43
N ALA A 679 3.28 -23.86 28.40
CA ALA A 679 3.51 -22.48 28.77
C ALA A 679 2.93 -21.51 27.73
N ILE A 680 2.56 -20.32 28.19
CA ILE A 680 2.02 -19.24 27.38
C ILE A 680 3.01 -18.07 27.40
N ILE A 681 3.32 -17.52 26.23
CA ILE A 681 4.00 -16.23 26.08
C ILE A 681 3.02 -15.18 25.58
N TYR A 682 3.03 -14.01 26.22
CA TYR A 682 2.23 -12.86 25.80
C TYR A 682 3.11 -11.88 25.02
N THR A 683 2.64 -11.49 23.84
CA THR A 683 3.24 -10.49 22.93
C THR A 683 2.30 -9.30 22.75
N ILE A 684 2.83 -8.15 22.30
CA ILE A 684 2.08 -6.89 22.27
C ILE A 684 1.72 -6.47 20.83
N GLY A 685 2.44 -6.93 19.81
CA GLY A 685 2.12 -6.56 18.42
C GLY A 685 2.76 -7.45 17.37
N ASP A 686 2.91 -6.90 16.17
CA ASP A 686 3.29 -7.65 14.98
C ASP A 686 4.77 -8.08 15.04
N ASN A 687 5.65 -7.18 15.47
CA ASN A 687 7.10 -7.40 15.44
C ASN A 687 7.59 -8.53 16.35
N ASP A 688 6.95 -8.73 17.50
CA ASP A 688 7.23 -9.84 18.41
C ASP A 688 6.40 -11.08 18.08
N THR A 689 5.12 -10.94 17.74
CA THR A 689 4.25 -12.08 17.44
C THR A 689 4.63 -12.80 16.14
N PHE A 690 4.80 -12.07 15.04
CA PHE A 690 4.95 -12.70 13.72
C PHE A 690 6.27 -13.45 13.58
N ALA A 691 7.35 -12.97 14.21
CA ALA A 691 8.62 -13.67 14.25
C ALA A 691 8.53 -14.99 15.05
N LEU A 692 7.78 -15.00 16.16
CA LEU A 692 7.49 -16.23 16.92
C LEU A 692 6.64 -17.21 16.10
N TRP A 693 5.58 -16.71 15.46
CA TRP A 693 4.79 -17.52 14.54
C TRP A 693 5.65 -18.10 13.44
N TYR A 694 6.55 -17.34 12.83
CA TYR A 694 7.48 -17.88 11.84
C TYR A 694 8.33 -19.03 12.39
N ALA A 695 8.97 -18.86 13.56
CA ALA A 695 9.77 -19.93 14.15
C ALA A 695 8.95 -21.21 14.41
N GLN A 696 7.70 -21.06 14.86
CA GLN A 696 6.80 -22.18 15.16
C GLN A 696 6.19 -22.81 13.89
N GLU A 697 5.74 -21.99 12.95
CA GLU A 697 5.03 -22.41 11.74
C GLU A 697 5.99 -22.95 10.68
N ILE A 698 7.15 -22.34 10.50
CA ILE A 698 8.06 -22.71 9.41
C ILE A 698 9.13 -23.67 9.91
N GLU A 699 9.81 -23.32 10.99
CA GLU A 699 10.95 -24.07 11.50
C GLU A 699 10.55 -25.17 12.49
N ASN A 700 9.26 -25.27 12.82
CA ASN A 700 8.72 -26.20 13.81
C ASN A 700 9.40 -26.07 15.18
N TYR A 701 9.89 -24.87 15.51
CA TYR A 701 10.64 -24.59 16.73
C TYR A 701 9.70 -24.31 17.90
N ARG A 702 9.89 -25.01 19.04
CA ARG A 702 9.12 -24.80 20.29
C ARG A 702 7.60 -24.66 20.07
N THR A 703 7.04 -25.60 19.32
CA THR A 703 5.59 -25.69 19.04
C THR A 703 4.75 -26.16 20.23
N ASP A 704 5.40 -26.42 21.38
CA ASP A 704 4.80 -26.66 22.69
C ASP A 704 4.36 -25.37 23.40
N VAL A 705 4.97 -24.23 23.07
CA VAL A 705 4.67 -22.91 23.66
C VAL A 705 3.48 -22.27 22.94
N ARG A 706 2.53 -21.70 23.69
CA ARG A 706 1.42 -20.92 23.14
C ARG A 706 1.79 -19.44 23.05
N THR A 707 1.82 -18.90 21.83
CA THR A 707 2.00 -17.46 21.59
C THR A 707 0.65 -16.74 21.57
N ILE A 708 0.46 -15.75 22.44
CA ILE A 708 -0.76 -14.91 22.53
C ILE A 708 -0.42 -13.44 22.33
N ASN A 709 -0.89 -12.85 21.24
CA ASN A 709 -0.85 -11.42 20.99
C ASN A 709 -1.97 -10.72 21.77
N THR A 710 -1.62 -9.86 22.71
CA THR A 710 -2.58 -9.14 23.57
C THR A 710 -3.44 -8.16 22.78
N SER A 711 -2.93 -7.60 21.68
CA SER A 711 -3.69 -6.70 20.80
C SER A 711 -4.76 -7.43 20.00
N LEU A 712 -4.57 -8.73 19.76
CA LEU A 712 -5.57 -9.61 19.12
C LEU A 712 -6.47 -10.31 20.14
N LEU A 713 -6.04 -10.45 21.41
CA LEU A 713 -6.80 -11.14 22.47
C LEU A 713 -8.19 -10.56 22.74
N ALA A 714 -8.42 -9.30 22.40
CA ALA A 714 -9.72 -8.65 22.52
C ALA A 714 -10.72 -9.07 21.42
N THR A 715 -10.29 -9.80 20.39
CA THR A 715 -11.18 -10.23 19.30
C THR A 715 -11.72 -11.64 19.55
N ASP A 716 -12.99 -11.84 19.20
CA ASP A 716 -13.71 -13.10 19.36
C ASP A 716 -13.05 -14.28 18.63
N TRP A 717 -12.71 -14.09 17.37
CA TRP A 717 -12.06 -15.09 16.52
C TRP A 717 -10.71 -15.54 17.10
N TYR A 718 -9.95 -14.63 17.70
CA TYR A 718 -8.63 -14.97 18.24
C TYR A 718 -8.76 -15.71 19.57
N MET A 719 -9.71 -15.32 20.43
CA MET A 719 -10.03 -16.09 21.63
C MET A 719 -10.48 -17.52 21.29
N ASP A 720 -11.32 -17.70 20.27
CA ASP A 720 -11.74 -19.01 19.78
C ASP A 720 -10.56 -19.83 19.25
N GLN A 721 -9.63 -19.19 18.55
CA GLN A 721 -8.41 -19.82 18.06
C GLN A 721 -7.49 -20.28 19.20
N MET A 722 -7.36 -19.50 20.28
CA MET A 722 -6.56 -19.89 21.46
C MET A 722 -7.16 -21.09 22.21
N LYS A 723 -8.48 -21.28 22.14
CA LYS A 723 -9.19 -22.45 22.70
C LYS A 723 -9.08 -23.71 21.83
N ARG A 724 -8.29 -23.68 20.76
CA ARG A 724 -8.00 -24.85 19.92
C ARG A 724 -6.56 -25.31 20.12
N LYS A 725 -6.33 -26.61 19.98
CA LYS A 725 -4.99 -27.19 19.96
C LYS A 725 -4.22 -26.64 18.76
N ALA A 726 -2.99 -26.19 18.97
CA ALA A 726 -2.08 -25.77 17.90
C ALA A 726 -0.77 -26.56 18.06
N TYR A 727 -0.50 -27.47 17.14
CA TYR A 727 0.63 -28.40 17.21
C TYR A 727 0.70 -29.16 18.54
N LYS A 728 1.77 -28.95 19.32
CA LYS A 728 2.00 -29.58 20.64
C LYS A 728 1.38 -28.77 21.79
N SER A 729 1.01 -27.50 21.55
CA SER A 729 0.32 -26.67 22.53
C SER A 729 -1.17 -27.05 22.60
N ASP A 730 -1.59 -27.46 23.79
CA ASP A 730 -2.98 -27.75 24.12
C ASP A 730 -3.85 -26.48 24.10
N PRO A 731 -5.19 -26.64 24.04
CA PRO A 731 -6.12 -25.53 24.16
C PRO A 731 -5.88 -24.68 25.41
N VAL A 732 -5.92 -23.35 25.28
CA VAL A 732 -5.93 -22.46 26.44
C VAL A 732 -7.22 -22.69 27.23
N LEU A 733 -7.08 -23.04 28.50
CA LEU A 733 -8.22 -23.27 29.38
C LEU A 733 -8.95 -21.95 29.66
N SER A 734 -10.25 -21.92 29.39
CA SER A 734 -11.09 -20.75 29.63
C SER A 734 -12.52 -21.18 29.94
N ASN A 735 -13.12 -20.54 30.95
CA ASN A 735 -14.52 -20.72 31.30
C ASN A 735 -15.45 -19.76 30.54
N LEU A 736 -14.89 -18.91 29.67
CA LEU A 736 -15.68 -17.97 28.87
C LEU A 736 -16.33 -18.72 27.70
N GLU A 737 -17.62 -18.50 27.51
CA GLU A 737 -18.37 -18.98 26.34
C GLU A 737 -18.36 -17.93 25.23
N HIS A 738 -18.40 -18.36 23.96
CA HIS A 738 -18.31 -17.45 22.81
C HIS A 738 -19.30 -16.27 22.88
N SER A 739 -20.55 -16.53 23.29
CA SER A 739 -21.58 -15.50 23.44
C SER A 739 -21.25 -14.40 24.47
N GLN A 740 -20.24 -14.59 25.31
CA GLN A 740 -19.83 -13.62 26.32
C GLN A 740 -18.80 -12.61 25.81
N TYR A 741 -18.12 -12.90 24.71
CA TYR A 741 -17.07 -12.06 24.12
C TYR A 741 -17.20 -11.88 22.60
N ALA A 742 -18.26 -12.44 21.99
CA ALA A 742 -18.64 -12.12 20.61
C ALA A 742 -18.75 -10.60 20.45
N TYR A 743 -18.31 -10.06 19.31
CA TYR A 743 -18.21 -8.62 19.08
C TYR A 743 -19.43 -7.83 19.60
N GLY A 744 -19.18 -6.75 20.35
CA GLY A 744 -20.21 -5.89 20.92
C GLY A 744 -20.76 -6.36 22.27
N ASN A 745 -20.40 -7.56 22.74
CA ASN A 745 -20.84 -8.07 24.04
C ASN A 745 -19.77 -7.84 25.11
N ARG A 746 -20.14 -7.11 26.17
CA ARG A 746 -19.25 -6.76 27.30
C ARG A 746 -18.03 -5.89 26.94
N ASP A 747 -18.04 -5.26 25.76
CA ASP A 747 -16.98 -4.35 25.32
C ASP A 747 -16.94 -3.03 26.11
N TYR A 748 -18.10 -2.57 26.59
CA TYR A 748 -18.24 -1.32 27.35
C TYR A 748 -19.45 -1.37 28.29
N ILE A 749 -19.44 -0.50 29.30
CA ILE A 749 -20.59 -0.27 30.18
C ILE A 749 -21.27 1.01 29.72
N LYS A 750 -22.54 0.91 29.27
CA LYS A 750 -23.35 2.10 28.99
C LYS A 750 -23.75 2.75 30.31
N PHE A 751 -23.47 4.04 30.45
CA PHE A 751 -24.04 4.89 31.49
C PHE A 751 -25.22 5.63 30.85
N GLU A 752 -26.43 5.10 31.03
CA GLU A 752 -27.69 5.66 30.49
C GLU A 752 -28.46 6.45 31.54
#